data_AF-G8Y0P1-F1
#
_entry.id   AF-G8Y0P1-F1
#
_cell.length_a   1.000
_cell.length_b   1.000
_cell.length_c   1.000
_cell.angle_alpha   90.00
_cell.angle_beta   90.00
_cell.angle_gamma   90.00
#
_symmetry.space_group_name_H-M   'P 1'
#
loop_
_entity.id
_entity.type
_entity.pdbx_description
1 polymer ?
#
loop_
_entity_poly.entity_id
_entity_poly.type
_entity_poly.pdbx_seq_one_letter_code
_entity_poly.pdbx_strand_id
1 'polypeptide(L)'
;MHLQSLILVLASAFLAAALPYGNTRDKKSSYLVGSLPGLYSNIPSDEIPLMFSGQLPLYEENNTHYYFWKHTDNHKASGSENRTIFWLNGGPGCSSMDGALMEAGPFRIDKNLKVTYNNGSWHKSGDIVFVDQPAGTGFSYSDELDHDLPQITNEFIRFLERFFELFPEDCFNSIYLAGESYAGQYIPYIADAILRRNKNLGENEKPFNLKGLLIGNGYVAPDAQALSYLPYAIQAGILDPKNPEWHKVLRQHEACQNSINDASREDKAVGSEVSSHVCERVLSLILEASRDPDRPEDQQCINVYDYTLRDSYPSCGMNWPPDLSYVTPFLRKDPVLRDLNIENHQKWKECSGKVSSSFKAKHSMPSVTLLPSILEQIPIILFNGNRDIICNYIGTENFIKEMKWNGQTGFPEDAYFDWKYGNETAGYIKKDRNLTFVNVFDASHMVPFDKPEISRSLIDLVTGNFIEKTEETGDGKQKRTITTYPLGTRNANGSNNKPATSSEVSGTQSENTADTKTPSHSTSSSEDKNDKSQTLSSRIARIIQLVVVVVLIWGIYILYSSYKSRPTSIIKNKSSNKKKNVQWADQLRQFEEEEIKQNERGILYKAFNKLKGSNNRSKYTPLSGHLTENIELEEGPQIHDKSETADDFAIGSDDEEHEGMKQSSKGHDDSK
;
A
#
# COMPACT_ATOMS: atom_id res chain seq x y z
N MET A 1 42.01 61.50 -17.38
CA MET A 1 41.89 60.28 -16.56
C MET A 1 40.50 59.98 -16.00
N HIS A 2 39.45 60.81 -16.17
CA HIS A 2 38.17 60.59 -15.45
C HIS A 2 36.99 60.01 -16.25
N LEU A 3 37.03 59.97 -17.59
CA LEU A 3 35.86 59.51 -18.37
C LEU A 3 35.80 57.98 -18.55
N GLN A 4 36.94 57.31 -18.80
CA GLN A 4 36.98 55.85 -18.94
C GLN A 4 36.61 55.11 -17.65
N SER A 5 37.08 55.59 -16.49
CA SER A 5 36.73 55.01 -15.19
C SER A 5 35.24 55.13 -14.89
N LEU A 6 34.59 56.24 -15.27
CA LEU A 6 33.16 56.43 -15.05
C LEU A 6 32.32 55.51 -15.94
N ILE A 7 32.74 55.28 -17.19
CA ILE A 7 32.08 54.34 -18.12
C ILE A 7 32.23 52.89 -17.63
N LEU A 8 33.39 52.50 -17.09
CA LEU A 8 33.59 51.17 -16.51
C LEU A 8 32.73 50.94 -15.25
N VAL A 9 32.58 51.95 -14.38
CA VAL A 9 31.72 51.87 -13.18
C VAL A 9 30.23 51.82 -13.56
N LEU A 10 29.80 52.60 -14.57
CA LEU A 10 28.42 52.53 -15.05
C LEU A 10 28.10 51.24 -15.81
N ALA A 11 29.04 50.70 -16.59
CA ALA A 11 28.87 49.41 -17.27
C ALA A 11 28.79 48.23 -16.29
N SER A 12 29.59 48.25 -15.21
CA SER A 12 29.51 47.24 -14.14
C SER A 12 28.26 47.39 -13.27
N ALA A 13 27.77 48.61 -13.04
CA ALA A 13 26.46 48.84 -12.42
C ALA A 13 25.29 48.32 -13.29
N PHE A 14 25.33 48.51 -14.61
CA PHE A 14 24.32 47.96 -15.51
C PHE A 14 24.41 46.43 -15.67
N LEU A 15 25.60 45.81 -15.64
CA LEU A 15 25.70 44.35 -15.59
C LEU A 15 25.22 43.78 -14.25
N ALA A 16 25.46 44.47 -13.13
CA ALA A 16 24.92 44.05 -11.82
C ALA A 16 23.39 44.18 -11.75
N ALA A 17 22.80 45.15 -12.44
CA ALA A 17 21.35 45.33 -12.57
C ALA A 17 20.71 44.47 -13.68
N ALA A 18 21.52 43.78 -14.51
CA ALA A 18 21.08 42.90 -15.59
C ALA A 18 21.42 41.42 -15.34
N LEU A 19 21.85 41.06 -14.12
CA LEU A 19 21.53 39.73 -13.62
C LEU A 19 20.00 39.61 -13.57
N PRO A 20 19.39 38.58 -14.16
CA PRO A 20 18.01 38.29 -13.85
C PRO A 20 17.98 37.96 -12.36
N TYR A 21 17.48 38.89 -11.55
CA TYR A 21 16.94 38.58 -10.22
C TYR A 21 15.61 37.83 -10.42
N GLY A 22 15.72 36.72 -11.15
CA GLY A 22 14.68 35.73 -11.30
C GLY A 22 14.42 35.23 -9.91
N ASN A 23 13.27 35.59 -9.38
CA ASN A 23 12.80 35.17 -8.07
C ASN A 23 12.37 33.69 -8.14
N THR A 24 13.27 32.82 -8.61
CA THR A 24 13.21 31.39 -8.38
C THR A 24 13.56 31.18 -6.91
N ARG A 25 12.60 31.51 -6.04
CA ARG A 25 12.39 30.71 -4.83
C ARG A 25 12.53 29.26 -5.28
N ASP A 26 13.43 28.52 -4.65
CA ASP A 26 13.51 27.08 -4.85
C ASP A 26 12.08 26.54 -4.67
N LYS A 27 11.51 25.91 -5.69
CA LYS A 27 10.11 25.47 -5.65
C LYS A 27 9.86 24.50 -4.50
N LYS A 28 10.89 23.81 -4.01
CA LYS A 28 10.84 22.94 -2.82
C LYS A 28 10.69 23.72 -1.52
N SER A 29 11.16 24.97 -1.46
CA SER A 29 11.15 25.77 -0.22
C SER A 29 9.75 26.13 0.27
N SER A 30 8.73 26.13 -0.61
CA SER A 30 7.32 26.27 -0.22
C SER A 30 6.67 24.97 0.26
N TYR A 31 7.38 23.84 0.19
CA TYR A 31 6.94 22.55 0.72
C TYR A 31 7.71 22.16 1.99
N LEU A 32 8.68 22.96 2.45
CA LEU A 32 9.52 22.61 3.59
C LEU A 32 8.70 22.52 4.89
N VAL A 33 8.87 21.43 5.64
CA VAL A 33 8.28 21.21 6.98
C VAL A 33 9.38 21.32 8.03
N GLY A 34 9.15 22.05 9.12
CA GLY A 34 10.23 22.29 10.09
C GLY A 34 9.84 22.84 11.46
N SER A 35 8.56 22.99 11.79
CA SER A 35 8.10 23.63 13.03
C SER A 35 7.06 22.79 13.80
N LEU A 36 6.88 21.52 13.43
CA LEU A 36 5.88 20.64 14.04
C LEU A 36 5.97 20.61 15.58
N PRO A 37 4.83 20.65 16.30
CA PRO A 37 4.80 20.58 17.75
C PRO A 37 5.56 19.36 18.27
N GLY A 38 6.56 19.57 19.11
CA GLY A 38 7.41 18.50 19.67
C GLY A 38 8.74 18.28 18.96
N LEU A 39 8.91 18.70 17.70
CA LEU A 39 10.03 18.31 16.84
C LEU A 39 11.39 18.52 17.52
N TYR A 40 11.70 19.77 17.93
CA TYR A 40 12.96 20.10 18.62
C TYR A 40 12.94 19.92 20.15
N SER A 41 11.81 19.52 20.75
CA SER A 41 11.73 19.27 22.21
C SER A 41 11.78 17.80 22.57
N ASN A 42 11.43 16.92 21.64
CA ASN A 42 11.23 15.49 21.87
C ASN A 42 12.21 14.63 21.05
N ILE A 43 12.84 15.17 20.00
CA ILE A 43 13.68 14.43 19.05
C ILE A 43 15.09 15.06 19.00
N PRO A 44 16.17 14.26 19.08
CA PRO A 44 17.54 14.74 18.87
C PRO A 44 17.72 15.40 17.50
N SER A 45 18.49 16.48 17.42
CA SER A 45 18.60 17.28 16.18
C SER A 45 19.25 16.54 15.00
N ASP A 46 20.01 15.50 15.28
CA ASP A 46 20.65 14.58 14.33
C ASP A 46 19.73 13.43 13.85
N GLU A 47 18.59 13.24 14.53
CA GLU A 47 17.52 12.28 14.21
C GLU A 47 16.30 12.93 13.54
N ILE A 48 16.30 14.27 13.36
CA ILE A 48 15.23 14.97 12.64
C ILE A 48 15.50 14.87 11.12
N PRO A 49 14.63 14.21 10.33
CA PRO A 49 14.79 14.17 8.88
C PRO A 49 14.50 15.55 8.26
N LEU A 50 15.09 15.79 7.09
CA LEU A 50 14.65 16.85 6.19
C LEU A 50 13.28 16.45 5.60
N MET A 51 12.31 17.36 5.61
CA MET A 51 10.92 17.03 5.29
C MET A 51 10.31 18.00 4.29
N PHE A 52 9.53 17.46 3.37
CA PHE A 52 8.73 18.24 2.43
C PHE A 52 7.31 17.70 2.33
N SER A 53 6.29 18.55 2.45
CA SER A 53 4.89 18.19 2.23
C SER A 53 4.09 19.32 1.61
N GLY A 54 2.95 18.96 1.02
CA GLY A 54 1.98 19.90 0.48
C GLY A 54 1.09 19.26 -0.59
N GLN A 55 0.07 20.00 -1.03
CA GLN A 55 -0.89 19.58 -2.04
C GLN A 55 -0.33 19.85 -3.46
N LEU A 56 -0.01 18.79 -4.20
CA LEU A 56 0.63 18.88 -5.52
C LEU A 56 -0.42 18.84 -6.65
N PRO A 57 -0.54 19.89 -7.49
CA PRO A 57 -1.53 19.94 -8.58
C PRO A 57 -1.21 18.94 -9.70
N LEU A 58 -2.19 18.10 -10.04
CA LEU A 58 -2.06 17.07 -11.09
C LEU A 58 -2.74 17.49 -12.39
N TYR A 59 -3.99 17.94 -12.26
CA TYR A 59 -4.90 18.37 -13.32
C TYR A 59 -5.61 19.66 -12.89
N GLU A 60 -5.61 20.68 -13.75
CA GLU A 60 -6.24 21.97 -13.47
C GLU A 60 -7.74 21.94 -13.83
N GLU A 61 -8.11 21.03 -14.75
CA GLU A 61 -9.43 20.93 -15.37
C GLU A 61 -10.54 20.48 -14.40
N ASN A 62 -10.19 19.63 -13.42
CA ASN A 62 -11.05 19.11 -12.36
C ASN A 62 -10.46 19.37 -10.95
N ASN A 63 -9.46 20.24 -10.85
CA ASN A 63 -8.84 20.63 -9.59
C ASN A 63 -8.21 19.46 -8.78
N THR A 64 -7.80 18.34 -9.43
CA THR A 64 -7.12 17.23 -8.75
C THR A 64 -5.78 17.66 -8.16
N HIS A 65 -5.63 17.48 -6.85
CA HIS A 65 -4.39 17.64 -6.09
C HIS A 65 -4.13 16.43 -5.20
N TYR A 66 -2.92 15.87 -5.27
CA TYR A 66 -2.46 14.83 -4.33
C TYR A 66 -1.54 15.45 -3.28
N TYR A 67 -1.87 15.24 -2.01
CA TYR A 67 -0.99 15.57 -0.90
C TYR A 67 0.09 14.49 -0.74
N PHE A 68 1.33 14.93 -0.50
CA PHE A 68 2.45 14.06 -0.17
C PHE A 68 3.18 14.54 1.08
N TRP A 69 3.88 13.63 1.75
CA TRP A 69 4.88 13.95 2.78
C TRP A 69 6.13 13.10 2.58
N LYS A 70 7.21 13.75 2.11
CA LYS A 70 8.56 13.20 1.92
C LYS A 70 9.38 13.40 3.19
N HIS A 71 10.09 12.36 3.62
CA HIS A 71 11.11 12.41 4.66
C HIS A 71 12.45 11.88 4.11
N THR A 72 13.51 12.68 4.30
CA THR A 72 14.87 12.41 3.85
C THR A 72 15.84 12.46 5.02
N ASP A 73 16.59 11.39 5.21
CA ASP A 73 17.67 11.35 6.21
C ASP A 73 19.05 11.60 5.57
N ASN A 74 19.92 12.28 6.30
CA ASN A 74 21.34 12.44 5.96
C ASN A 74 22.20 11.27 6.48
N HIS A 75 21.69 10.51 7.45
CA HIS A 75 22.31 9.37 8.13
C HIS A 75 21.63 8.04 7.77
N LYS A 76 21.21 7.89 6.50
CA LYS A 76 20.64 6.66 5.94
C LYS A 76 21.57 5.45 6.16
N ALA A 77 20.98 4.27 6.26
CA ALA A 77 21.70 3.01 6.28
C ALA A 77 22.54 2.83 5.01
N SER A 78 23.81 2.48 5.19
CA SER A 78 24.82 2.24 4.13
C SER A 78 24.23 1.51 2.91
N GLY A 79 24.26 2.13 1.73
CA GLY A 79 23.68 1.57 0.50
C GLY A 79 22.20 1.87 0.28
N SER A 80 21.63 2.81 1.03
CA SER A 80 20.24 3.28 0.91
C SER A 80 20.13 4.73 0.43
N GLU A 81 21.26 5.35 0.08
CA GLU A 81 21.36 6.79 -0.21
C GLU A 81 20.49 7.19 -1.41
N ASN A 82 20.53 6.37 -2.48
CA ASN A 82 19.80 6.57 -3.73
C ASN A 82 18.53 5.69 -3.82
N ARG A 83 17.70 5.68 -2.78
CA ARG A 83 16.45 4.89 -2.72
C ARG A 83 15.27 5.79 -2.36
N THR A 84 14.18 5.68 -3.12
CA THR A 84 12.90 6.33 -2.81
C THR A 84 11.83 5.24 -2.64
N ILE A 85 11.11 5.28 -1.53
CA ILE A 85 10.01 4.38 -1.17
C ILE A 85 8.74 5.22 -1.17
N PHE A 86 7.79 4.95 -2.06
CA PHE A 86 6.45 5.52 -1.96
C PHE A 86 5.59 4.59 -1.10
N TRP A 87 4.91 5.15 -0.10
CA TRP A 87 4.01 4.42 0.79
C TRP A 87 2.55 4.81 0.55
N LEU A 88 1.69 3.80 0.38
CA LEU A 88 0.27 3.95 0.12
C LEU A 88 -0.56 3.14 1.13
N ASN A 89 -1.39 3.79 1.95
CA ASN A 89 -2.43 3.09 2.71
C ASN A 89 -3.64 2.75 1.79
N GLY A 90 -4.58 1.96 2.31
CA GLY A 90 -5.66 1.34 1.54
C GLY A 90 -7.02 2.02 1.69
N GLY A 91 -7.97 1.31 2.32
CA GLY A 91 -9.38 1.66 2.39
C GLY A 91 -10.26 0.82 1.44
N PRO A 92 -10.67 1.31 0.26
CA PRO A 92 -10.15 2.47 -0.46
C PRO A 92 -10.56 3.81 0.17
N GLY A 93 -9.63 4.77 0.18
CA GLY A 93 -9.85 6.13 0.67
C GLY A 93 -9.29 6.43 2.06
N CYS A 94 -8.35 5.63 2.58
CA CYS A 94 -7.66 5.88 3.85
C CYS A 94 -6.30 6.57 3.63
N SER A 95 -5.98 7.51 4.52
CA SER A 95 -4.85 8.44 4.40
C SER A 95 -3.51 7.74 4.61
N SER A 96 -2.52 8.06 3.76
CA SER A 96 -1.15 7.60 3.97
C SER A 96 -0.45 8.32 5.15
N MET A 97 -1.16 9.22 5.85
CA MET A 97 -0.72 9.78 7.12
C MET A 97 -0.75 8.75 8.25
N ASP A 98 -1.51 7.66 8.11
CA ASP A 98 -1.46 6.51 9.01
C ASP A 98 -0.09 5.84 8.89
N GLY A 99 0.32 5.57 7.64
CA GLY A 99 1.69 5.26 7.23
C GLY A 99 2.75 6.16 7.88
N ALA A 100 2.53 7.47 7.84
CA ALA A 100 3.49 8.48 8.28
C ALA A 100 3.60 8.64 9.82
N LEU A 101 2.49 8.48 10.55
CA LEU A 101 2.38 8.86 11.96
C LEU A 101 1.99 7.71 12.91
N MET A 102 1.63 6.54 12.40
CA MET A 102 1.29 5.35 13.20
C MET A 102 2.11 4.11 12.79
N GLU A 103 2.73 4.13 11.60
CA GLU A 103 3.40 2.96 11.01
C GLU A 103 4.87 3.21 10.61
N ALA A 104 5.20 3.21 9.31
CA ALA A 104 6.54 3.21 8.76
C ALA A 104 7.26 4.57 8.86
N GLY A 105 6.54 5.66 9.06
CA GLY A 105 7.08 7.02 9.11
C GLY A 105 7.89 7.35 10.37
N PRO A 106 8.66 8.47 10.36
CA PRO A 106 9.67 8.78 11.37
C PRO A 106 9.09 9.14 12.74
N PHE A 107 7.77 9.36 12.84
CA PHE A 107 7.16 9.88 14.05
C PHE A 107 5.99 9.01 14.56
N ARG A 108 5.65 9.27 15.82
CA ARG A 108 4.36 9.00 16.46
C ARG A 108 3.83 10.29 17.07
N ILE A 109 2.55 10.32 17.44
CA ILE A 109 1.93 11.47 18.12
C ILE A 109 1.64 11.10 19.58
N ASP A 110 2.19 11.88 20.52
CA ASP A 110 1.92 11.67 21.95
C ASP A 110 0.55 12.25 22.39
N LYS A 111 0.13 11.90 23.61
CA LYS A 111 -1.08 12.44 24.25
C LYS A 111 -1.10 13.96 24.45
N ASN A 112 0.02 14.65 24.29
CA ASN A 112 0.13 16.11 24.34
C ASN A 112 0.00 16.73 22.93
N LEU A 113 -0.26 15.90 21.92
CA LEU A 113 -0.34 16.24 20.50
C LEU A 113 0.97 16.85 20.01
N LYS A 114 2.06 16.13 20.29
CA LYS A 114 3.43 16.42 19.85
C LYS A 114 4.05 15.21 19.17
N VAL A 115 4.90 15.44 18.18
CA VAL A 115 5.69 14.38 17.54
C VAL A 115 6.69 13.77 18.53
N THR A 116 6.83 12.46 18.47
CA THR A 116 7.89 11.66 19.13
C THR A 116 8.53 10.76 18.07
N TYR A 117 9.76 10.32 18.29
CA TYR A 117 10.54 9.60 17.28
C TYR A 117 10.21 8.09 17.21
N ASN A 118 10.17 7.53 15.99
CA ASN A 118 9.98 6.09 15.73
C ASN A 118 11.30 5.40 15.34
N ASN A 119 11.88 4.65 16.28
CA ASN A 119 13.12 3.88 16.08
C ASN A 119 13.06 2.83 14.96
N GLY A 120 11.87 2.36 14.57
CA GLY A 120 11.70 1.38 13.49
C GLY A 120 11.35 1.99 12.14
N SER A 121 11.40 3.31 11.99
CA SER A 121 10.97 3.96 10.76
C SER A 121 11.82 3.60 9.54
N TRP A 122 11.14 3.50 8.39
CA TRP A 122 11.69 3.12 7.10
C TRP A 122 12.50 4.25 6.42
N HIS A 123 12.42 5.50 6.89
CA HIS A 123 13.24 6.62 6.36
C HIS A 123 14.76 6.41 6.51
N LYS A 124 15.17 5.57 7.48
CA LYS A 124 16.57 5.11 7.61
C LYS A 124 17.01 4.19 6.48
N SER A 125 16.06 3.54 5.80
CA SER A 125 16.29 2.63 4.69
C SER A 125 16.04 3.28 3.31
N GLY A 126 15.95 4.60 3.23
CA GLY A 126 15.74 5.36 1.98
C GLY A 126 14.85 6.57 2.19
N ASP A 127 14.77 7.47 1.22
CA ASP A 127 13.75 8.53 1.25
C ASP A 127 12.36 7.89 1.21
N ILE A 128 11.48 8.24 2.14
CA ILE A 128 10.11 7.72 2.17
C ILE A 128 9.12 8.84 1.87
N VAL A 129 8.15 8.55 1.01
CA VAL A 129 7.14 9.49 0.53
C VAL A 129 5.76 8.88 0.77
N PHE A 130 5.03 9.40 1.75
CA PHE A 130 3.64 9.07 1.99
C PHE A 130 2.77 9.87 1.02
N VAL A 131 1.81 9.23 0.35
CA VAL A 131 0.93 9.90 -0.64
C VAL A 131 -0.52 9.61 -0.33
N ASP A 132 -1.30 10.66 -0.04
CA ASP A 132 -2.75 10.53 0.08
C ASP A 132 -3.35 10.35 -1.32
N GLN A 133 -3.98 9.19 -1.55
CA GLN A 133 -4.60 8.87 -2.84
C GLN A 133 -5.75 7.87 -2.64
N PRO A 134 -6.76 7.83 -3.51
CA PRO A 134 -7.00 8.79 -4.61
C PRO A 134 -7.46 10.17 -4.10
N ALA A 135 -7.81 11.07 -5.01
CA ALA A 135 -8.39 12.37 -4.63
C ALA A 135 -9.63 12.20 -3.72
N GLY A 136 -9.75 13.06 -2.70
CA GLY A 136 -10.76 12.94 -1.64
C GLY A 136 -10.33 12.12 -0.41
N THR A 137 -9.10 11.60 -0.41
CA THR A 137 -8.45 10.88 0.70
C THR A 137 -7.57 11.83 1.52
N GLY A 138 -7.67 11.81 2.85
CA GLY A 138 -6.79 12.59 3.74
C GLY A 138 -6.80 14.09 3.44
N PHE A 139 -5.68 14.61 2.91
CA PHE A 139 -5.51 15.99 2.44
C PHE A 139 -5.61 16.17 0.91
N SER A 140 -5.76 15.09 0.13
CA SER A 140 -5.92 15.12 -1.32
C SER A 140 -7.37 15.43 -1.70
N TYR A 141 -7.57 16.19 -2.78
CA TYR A 141 -8.89 16.64 -3.23
C TYR A 141 -8.99 16.73 -4.76
N SER A 142 -10.22 16.73 -5.26
CA SER A 142 -10.62 16.95 -6.65
C SER A 142 -12.08 17.39 -6.65
N ASP A 143 -12.54 18.04 -7.72
CA ASP A 143 -13.95 18.32 -7.95
C ASP A 143 -14.71 17.05 -8.43
N GLU A 144 -14.00 16.04 -8.95
CA GLU A 144 -14.52 14.73 -9.38
C GLU A 144 -13.76 13.57 -8.70
N LEU A 145 -14.49 12.57 -8.20
CA LEU A 145 -13.89 11.38 -7.54
C LEU A 145 -13.67 10.23 -8.52
N ASP A 146 -12.63 9.44 -8.26
CA ASP A 146 -12.36 8.21 -9.01
C ASP A 146 -13.33 7.07 -8.67
N HIS A 147 -13.58 6.22 -9.67
CA HIS A 147 -14.47 5.06 -9.57
C HIS A 147 -13.80 3.73 -9.92
N ASP A 148 -12.66 3.76 -10.62
CA ASP A 148 -11.95 2.57 -11.12
C ASP A 148 -10.42 2.68 -11.08
N LEU A 149 -9.71 1.55 -10.96
CA LEU A 149 -8.25 1.50 -10.74
C LEU A 149 -7.43 2.16 -11.87
N PRO A 150 -7.80 2.10 -13.16
CA PRO A 150 -7.07 2.81 -14.22
C PRO A 150 -7.08 4.34 -14.05
N GLN A 151 -8.09 4.92 -13.41
CA GLN A 151 -8.14 6.36 -13.16
C GLN A 151 -7.07 6.74 -12.11
N ILE A 152 -7.13 6.10 -10.94
CA ILE A 152 -6.13 6.21 -9.86
C ILE A 152 -4.72 5.98 -10.40
N THR A 153 -4.56 4.97 -11.27
CA THR A 153 -3.27 4.66 -11.90
C THR A 153 -2.76 5.83 -12.74
N ASN A 154 -3.61 6.46 -13.55
CA ASN A 154 -3.23 7.60 -14.37
C ASN A 154 -2.91 8.83 -13.49
N GLU A 155 -3.73 9.12 -12.48
CA GLU A 155 -3.47 10.20 -11.52
C GLU A 155 -2.16 9.95 -10.76
N PHE A 156 -1.85 8.71 -10.36
CA PHE A 156 -0.60 8.41 -9.66
C PHE A 156 0.63 8.48 -10.58
N ILE A 157 0.54 8.07 -11.84
CA ILE A 157 1.61 8.29 -12.83
C ILE A 157 1.83 9.80 -13.03
N ARG A 158 0.75 10.59 -13.10
CA ARG A 158 0.81 12.05 -13.17
C ARG A 158 1.45 12.66 -11.92
N PHE A 159 1.11 12.16 -10.74
CA PHE A 159 1.77 12.53 -9.48
C PHE A 159 3.28 12.25 -9.54
N LEU A 160 3.72 11.09 -10.00
CA LEU A 160 5.15 10.78 -10.14
C LEU A 160 5.86 11.75 -11.11
N GLU A 161 5.24 12.11 -12.24
CA GLU A 161 5.78 13.13 -13.15
C GLU A 161 5.98 14.48 -12.43
N ARG A 162 4.94 14.99 -11.76
CA ARG A 162 4.99 16.26 -11.01
C ARG A 162 5.96 16.21 -9.82
N PHE A 163 6.04 15.07 -9.15
CA PHE A 163 6.92 14.85 -8.02
C PHE A 163 8.39 14.89 -8.47
N PHE A 164 8.74 14.26 -9.61
CA PHE A 164 10.10 14.33 -10.16
C PHE A 164 10.42 15.66 -10.87
N GLU A 165 9.42 16.44 -11.30
CA GLU A 165 9.61 17.86 -11.65
C GLU A 165 10.00 18.71 -10.43
N LEU A 166 9.44 18.41 -9.25
CA LEU A 166 9.73 19.09 -7.99
C LEU A 166 11.04 18.60 -7.34
N PHE A 167 11.32 17.29 -7.39
CA PHE A 167 12.52 16.62 -6.84
C PHE A 167 13.32 15.90 -7.95
N PRO A 168 13.99 16.64 -8.86
CA PRO A 168 14.70 16.06 -10.00
C PRO A 168 15.92 15.21 -9.62
N GLU A 169 16.41 15.30 -8.38
CA GLU A 169 17.42 14.40 -7.81
C GLU A 169 16.88 12.98 -7.58
N ASP A 170 15.61 12.85 -7.16
CA ASP A 170 15.01 11.55 -6.86
C ASP A 170 14.73 10.73 -8.13
N CYS A 171 14.68 11.37 -9.31
CA CYS A 171 14.34 10.69 -10.56
C CYS A 171 15.39 9.63 -10.98
N PHE A 172 16.56 9.62 -10.34
CA PHE A 172 17.62 8.64 -10.55
C PHE A 172 17.64 7.53 -9.48
N ASN A 173 16.85 7.66 -8.40
CA ASN A 173 16.84 6.70 -7.31
C ASN A 173 16.26 5.35 -7.74
N SER A 174 16.57 4.32 -6.96
CA SER A 174 15.83 3.06 -7.03
C SER A 174 14.48 3.24 -6.36
N ILE A 175 13.40 3.12 -7.13
CA ILE A 175 12.03 3.32 -6.67
C ILE A 175 11.48 2.00 -6.13
N TYR A 176 10.85 2.04 -4.96
CA TYR A 176 10.06 0.96 -4.39
C TYR A 176 8.65 1.46 -4.11
N LEU A 177 7.66 0.64 -4.41
CA LEU A 177 6.28 0.90 -4.02
C LEU A 177 5.94 0.00 -2.83
N ALA A 178 5.62 0.63 -1.71
CA ALA A 178 5.22 -0.01 -0.48
C ALA A 178 3.81 0.44 -0.08
N GLY A 179 3.15 -0.33 0.78
CA GLY A 179 1.82 0.02 1.27
C GLY A 179 1.05 -1.20 1.74
N GLU A 180 -0.19 -0.97 2.16
CA GLU A 180 -0.99 -2.00 2.82
C GLU A 180 -2.46 -2.05 2.40
N SER A 181 -3.15 -3.13 2.80
CA SER A 181 -4.60 -3.25 2.67
C SER A 181 -5.04 -3.17 1.20
N TYR A 182 -5.98 -2.28 0.86
CA TYR A 182 -6.41 -2.02 -0.53
C TYR A 182 -5.29 -1.51 -1.45
N ALA A 183 -4.13 -1.08 -0.94
CA ALA A 183 -2.94 -0.86 -1.76
C ALA A 183 -2.43 -2.15 -2.44
N GLY A 184 -2.89 -3.32 -2.00
CA GLY A 184 -2.80 -4.58 -2.75
C GLY A 184 -3.42 -4.49 -4.15
N GLN A 185 -4.44 -3.66 -4.37
CA GLN A 185 -4.95 -3.33 -5.71
C GLN A 185 -4.13 -2.22 -6.39
N TYR A 186 -3.85 -1.13 -5.67
CA TYR A 186 -3.18 0.05 -6.24
C TYR A 186 -1.75 -0.25 -6.73
N ILE A 187 -0.93 -0.91 -5.90
CA ILE A 187 0.51 -1.04 -6.14
C ILE A 187 0.84 -1.84 -7.41
N PRO A 188 0.22 -3.01 -7.70
CA PRO A 188 0.48 -3.73 -8.95
C PRO A 188 -0.03 -2.97 -10.19
N TYR A 189 -1.14 -2.25 -10.08
CA TYR A 189 -1.68 -1.42 -11.17
C TYR A 189 -0.71 -0.28 -11.54
N ILE A 190 -0.21 0.45 -10.54
CA ILE A 190 0.80 1.49 -10.69
C ILE A 190 2.11 0.90 -11.23
N ALA A 191 2.56 -0.24 -10.70
CA ALA A 191 3.78 -0.92 -11.12
C ALA A 191 3.73 -1.35 -12.60
N ASP A 192 2.63 -1.97 -13.04
CA ASP A 192 2.44 -2.34 -14.44
C ASP A 192 2.41 -1.12 -15.37
N ALA A 193 1.77 -0.02 -14.95
CA ALA A 193 1.78 1.23 -15.69
C ALA A 193 3.20 1.83 -15.82
N ILE A 194 3.99 1.83 -14.74
CA ILE A 194 5.41 2.24 -14.76
C ILE A 194 6.22 1.36 -15.73
N LEU A 195 6.08 0.03 -15.63
CA LEU A 195 6.83 -0.92 -16.48
C LEU A 195 6.42 -0.82 -17.96
N ARG A 196 5.14 -0.57 -18.27
CA ARG A 196 4.67 -0.27 -19.62
C ARG A 196 5.15 1.08 -20.14
N ARG A 197 5.13 2.14 -19.33
CA ARG A 197 5.67 3.47 -19.66
C ARG A 197 7.14 3.37 -20.02
N ASN A 198 7.94 2.72 -19.17
CA ASN A 198 9.38 2.55 -19.36
C ASN A 198 9.77 1.80 -20.65
N LYS A 199 8.89 0.96 -21.21
CA LYS A 199 9.11 0.27 -22.49
C LYS A 199 8.82 1.13 -23.73
N ASN A 200 8.16 2.27 -23.57
CA ASN A 200 7.64 3.10 -24.67
C ASN A 200 8.10 4.57 -24.57
N LEU A 201 9.22 4.83 -23.88
CA LEU A 201 9.76 6.17 -23.66
C LEU A 201 10.20 6.85 -24.96
N GLY A 202 9.94 8.16 -25.07
CA GLY A 202 10.55 9.03 -26.08
C GLY A 202 12.03 9.33 -25.79
N GLU A 203 12.76 9.84 -26.79
CA GLU A 203 14.23 10.07 -26.72
C GLU A 203 14.70 10.93 -25.53
N ASN A 204 13.83 11.79 -24.97
CA ASN A 204 14.15 12.67 -23.84
C ASN A 204 13.47 12.25 -22.52
N GLU A 205 12.70 11.17 -22.51
CA GLU A 205 11.99 10.72 -21.31
C GLU A 205 12.84 9.74 -20.50
N LYS A 206 12.88 9.94 -19.18
CA LYS A 206 13.58 9.03 -18.28
C LYS A 206 12.67 7.90 -17.79
N PRO A 207 13.22 6.68 -17.59
CA PRO A 207 12.50 5.61 -16.93
C PRO A 207 12.33 5.92 -15.44
N PHE A 208 11.17 5.59 -14.89
CA PHE A 208 11.01 5.50 -13.43
C PHE A 208 11.62 4.16 -12.99
N ASN A 209 12.75 4.23 -12.31
CA ASN A 209 13.62 3.08 -12.00
C ASN A 209 13.06 2.20 -10.87
N LEU A 210 11.88 1.61 -11.09
CA LEU A 210 11.19 0.69 -10.19
C LEU A 210 12.02 -0.59 -9.98
N LYS A 211 12.27 -0.94 -8.71
CA LYS A 211 13.11 -2.06 -8.28
C LYS A 211 12.39 -3.12 -7.45
N GLY A 212 11.21 -2.86 -6.92
CA GLY A 212 10.43 -3.87 -6.24
C GLY A 212 9.17 -3.32 -5.57
N LEU A 213 8.29 -4.24 -5.19
CA LEU A 213 7.02 -3.96 -4.52
C LEU A 213 7.02 -4.61 -3.13
N LEU A 214 6.42 -3.94 -2.13
CA LEU A 214 6.22 -4.49 -0.78
C LEU A 214 4.77 -4.24 -0.35
N ILE A 215 3.95 -5.29 -0.35
CA ILE A 215 2.50 -5.18 -0.08
C ILE A 215 2.21 -5.87 1.26
N GLY A 216 1.83 -5.08 2.25
CA GLY A 216 1.44 -5.51 3.59
C GLY A 216 -0.04 -5.86 3.64
N ASN A 217 -0.40 -7.00 4.21
CA ASN A 217 -1.78 -7.41 4.49
C ASN A 217 -2.74 -7.06 3.33
N GLY A 218 -2.31 -7.39 2.11
CA GLY A 218 -2.86 -6.79 0.90
C GLY A 218 -4.13 -7.46 0.42
N TYR A 219 -5.14 -6.67 0.06
CA TYR A 219 -6.30 -7.13 -0.68
C TYR A 219 -5.95 -7.22 -2.17
N VAL A 220 -5.60 -8.42 -2.65
CA VAL A 220 -4.96 -8.68 -3.96
C VAL A 220 -5.78 -9.65 -4.80
N ALA A 221 -6.34 -10.70 -4.17
CA ALA A 221 -7.11 -11.77 -4.80
C ALA A 221 -8.43 -12.00 -4.04
N PRO A 222 -9.47 -11.16 -4.29
CA PRO A 222 -10.76 -11.18 -3.59
C PRO A 222 -11.33 -12.56 -3.34
N ASP A 223 -11.47 -13.37 -4.39
CA ASP A 223 -12.06 -14.71 -4.33
C ASP A 223 -11.30 -15.65 -3.37
N ALA A 224 -9.97 -15.68 -3.43
CA ALA A 224 -9.14 -16.53 -2.60
C ALA A 224 -9.08 -16.06 -1.15
N GLN A 225 -9.11 -14.74 -0.94
CA GLN A 225 -9.11 -14.13 0.39
C GLN A 225 -10.47 -14.28 1.08
N ALA A 226 -11.58 -14.06 0.37
CA ALA A 226 -12.92 -14.27 0.94
C ALA A 226 -13.19 -15.75 1.29
N LEU A 227 -12.69 -16.70 0.49
CA LEU A 227 -12.74 -18.11 0.82
C LEU A 227 -11.83 -18.50 2.00
N SER A 228 -10.85 -17.68 2.37
CA SER A 228 -9.98 -17.93 3.53
C SER A 228 -10.60 -17.55 4.88
N TYR A 229 -11.60 -16.65 4.91
CA TYR A 229 -12.17 -16.14 6.17
C TYR A 229 -12.69 -17.25 7.09
N LEU A 230 -13.46 -18.21 6.57
CA LEU A 230 -14.02 -19.29 7.39
C LEU A 230 -12.93 -20.28 7.88
N PRO A 231 -12.02 -20.81 7.03
CA PRO A 231 -10.86 -21.58 7.49
C PRO A 231 -10.00 -20.85 8.54
N TYR A 232 -9.70 -19.57 8.31
CA TYR A 232 -8.93 -18.75 9.26
C TYR A 232 -9.67 -18.58 10.59
N ALA A 233 -10.97 -18.30 10.57
CA ALA A 233 -11.77 -18.15 11.78
C ALA A 233 -11.83 -19.43 12.62
N ILE A 234 -11.82 -20.61 11.99
CA ILE A 234 -11.72 -21.89 12.71
C ILE A 234 -10.32 -22.05 13.31
N GLN A 235 -9.27 -21.84 12.53
CA GLN A 235 -7.88 -22.01 12.97
C GLN A 235 -7.50 -21.05 14.11
N ALA A 236 -7.96 -19.79 14.05
CA ALA A 236 -7.74 -18.76 15.07
C ALA A 236 -8.65 -18.92 16.30
N GLY A 237 -9.58 -19.89 16.31
CA GLY A 237 -10.52 -20.09 17.42
C GLY A 237 -11.61 -19.01 17.53
N ILE A 238 -11.83 -18.23 16.46
CA ILE A 238 -12.88 -17.21 16.36
C ILE A 238 -14.27 -17.86 16.22
N LEU A 239 -14.37 -18.97 15.48
CA LEU A 239 -15.64 -19.65 15.20
C LEU A 239 -15.50 -21.19 15.28
N ASP A 240 -16.21 -21.81 16.21
CA ASP A 240 -16.31 -23.27 16.35
C ASP A 240 -17.56 -23.82 15.61
N PRO A 241 -17.51 -25.01 15.00
CA PRO A 241 -18.67 -25.66 14.36
C PRO A 241 -19.91 -25.89 15.24
N LYS A 242 -19.80 -25.74 16.58
CA LYS A 242 -20.90 -25.79 17.55
C LYS A 242 -21.60 -24.44 17.75
N ASN A 243 -21.08 -23.34 17.19
CA ASN A 243 -21.71 -22.03 17.28
C ASN A 243 -23.12 -22.07 16.62
N PRO A 244 -24.18 -21.50 17.23
CA PRO A 244 -25.53 -21.52 16.66
C PRO A 244 -25.63 -20.97 15.24
N GLU A 245 -24.83 -19.94 14.92
CA GLU A 245 -24.79 -19.27 13.62
C GLU A 245 -23.87 -19.96 12.60
N TRP A 246 -23.18 -21.05 12.98
CA TRP A 246 -22.29 -21.82 12.09
C TRP A 246 -22.94 -22.14 10.74
N HIS A 247 -24.20 -22.59 10.74
CA HIS A 247 -24.92 -22.92 9.51
C HIS A 247 -25.27 -21.69 8.65
N LYS A 248 -25.33 -20.49 9.21
CA LYS A 248 -25.51 -19.23 8.48
C LYS A 248 -24.21 -18.85 7.76
N VAL A 249 -23.10 -18.87 8.48
CA VAL A 249 -21.74 -18.59 7.95
C VAL A 249 -21.37 -19.61 6.87
N LEU A 250 -21.50 -20.92 7.15
CA LEU A 250 -21.14 -21.98 6.21
C LEU A 250 -21.92 -21.88 4.89
N ARG A 251 -23.23 -21.60 4.94
CA ARG A 251 -24.03 -21.39 3.71
C ARG A 251 -23.57 -20.18 2.90
N GLN A 252 -23.13 -19.09 3.54
CA GLN A 252 -22.61 -17.92 2.82
C GLN A 252 -21.25 -18.23 2.18
N HIS A 253 -20.37 -18.93 2.89
CA HIS A 253 -19.10 -19.40 2.36
C HIS A 253 -19.30 -20.35 1.17
N GLU A 254 -20.22 -21.31 1.27
CA GLU A 254 -20.62 -22.19 0.15
C GLU A 254 -21.23 -21.38 -1.02
N ALA A 255 -22.00 -20.32 -0.75
CA ALA A 255 -22.53 -19.45 -1.80
C ALA A 255 -21.41 -18.71 -2.55
N CYS A 256 -20.44 -18.11 -1.83
CA CYS A 256 -19.25 -17.48 -2.41
C CYS A 256 -18.43 -18.49 -3.25
N GLN A 257 -18.18 -19.68 -2.70
CA GLN A 257 -17.48 -20.76 -3.42
C GLN A 257 -18.21 -21.16 -4.71
N ASN A 258 -19.54 -21.19 -4.69
CA ASN A 258 -20.34 -21.51 -5.87
C ASN A 258 -20.34 -20.38 -6.91
N SER A 259 -20.43 -19.10 -6.51
CA SER A 259 -20.33 -17.98 -7.46
C SER A 259 -18.97 -17.95 -8.18
N ILE A 260 -17.88 -18.21 -7.46
CA ILE A 260 -16.52 -18.31 -8.04
C ILE A 260 -16.43 -19.51 -9.00
N ASN A 261 -16.99 -20.66 -8.59
CA ASN A 261 -17.01 -21.87 -9.41
C ASN A 261 -17.86 -21.75 -10.68
N ASP A 262 -18.90 -20.91 -10.69
CA ASP A 262 -19.74 -20.69 -11.87
C ASP A 262 -19.20 -19.58 -12.77
N ALA A 263 -18.50 -18.57 -12.22
CA ALA A 263 -17.73 -17.60 -13.00
C ALA A 263 -16.61 -18.26 -13.82
N SER A 264 -15.96 -19.29 -13.27
CA SER A 264 -14.86 -20.01 -13.94
C SER A 264 -15.28 -21.00 -15.03
N ARG A 265 -16.58 -21.14 -15.36
CA ARG A 265 -17.08 -22.30 -16.14
C ARG A 265 -17.29 -22.11 -17.64
N GLU A 266 -17.76 -20.96 -18.15
CA GLU A 266 -17.89 -20.72 -19.61
C GLU A 266 -18.31 -19.26 -19.94
N ASP A 267 -17.69 -18.67 -20.98
CA ASP A 267 -18.16 -17.56 -21.84
C ASP A 267 -18.75 -16.26 -21.22
N LYS A 268 -18.51 -15.95 -19.94
CA LYS A 268 -18.71 -14.59 -19.41
C LYS A 268 -17.39 -13.81 -19.39
N ALA A 269 -17.38 -12.67 -20.07
CA ALA A 269 -16.32 -11.66 -20.00
C ALA A 269 -16.29 -10.89 -18.66
N VAL A 270 -16.99 -11.38 -17.65
CA VAL A 270 -16.90 -10.95 -16.25
C VAL A 270 -16.00 -11.97 -15.57
N GLY A 271 -14.71 -11.69 -15.55
CA GLY A 271 -13.77 -12.42 -14.70
C GLY A 271 -14.01 -12.10 -13.23
N SER A 272 -13.16 -12.64 -12.34
CA SER A 272 -13.14 -12.31 -10.91
C SER A 272 -13.34 -10.80 -10.69
N GLU A 273 -14.34 -10.41 -9.91
CA GLU A 273 -14.66 -9.00 -9.64
C GLU A 273 -13.81 -8.48 -8.48
N VAL A 274 -13.42 -7.19 -8.49
CA VAL A 274 -12.66 -6.59 -7.38
C VAL A 274 -13.50 -6.51 -6.08
N SER A 275 -14.83 -6.51 -6.19
CA SER A 275 -15.78 -6.42 -5.08
C SER A 275 -16.97 -7.35 -5.33
N SER A 276 -17.19 -8.35 -4.47
CA SER A 276 -18.28 -9.33 -4.61
C SER A 276 -19.18 -9.34 -3.37
N HIS A 277 -20.40 -8.82 -3.47
CA HIS A 277 -21.37 -8.78 -2.36
C HIS A 277 -21.66 -10.16 -1.74
N VAL A 278 -21.52 -11.24 -2.50
CA VAL A 278 -21.71 -12.62 -1.99
C VAL A 278 -20.53 -13.06 -1.12
N CYS A 279 -19.32 -12.66 -1.48
CA CYS A 279 -18.09 -13.07 -0.81
C CYS A 279 -17.74 -12.17 0.38
N GLU A 280 -17.91 -10.84 0.28
CA GLU A 280 -17.66 -9.92 1.40
C GLU A 280 -18.54 -10.22 2.62
N ARG A 281 -19.80 -10.62 2.39
CA ARG A 281 -20.75 -10.99 3.45
C ARG A 281 -20.26 -12.15 4.34
N VAL A 282 -19.28 -12.95 3.91
CA VAL A 282 -18.71 -14.03 4.74
C VAL A 282 -18.05 -13.47 6.00
N LEU A 283 -17.26 -12.40 5.89
CA LEU A 283 -16.58 -11.78 7.04
C LEU A 283 -17.58 -11.15 8.00
N SER A 284 -18.54 -10.36 7.50
CA SER A 284 -19.57 -9.72 8.34
C SER A 284 -20.36 -10.74 9.17
N LEU A 285 -20.70 -11.90 8.57
CA LEU A 285 -21.39 -12.97 9.28
C LEU A 285 -20.51 -13.68 10.33
N ILE A 286 -19.18 -13.76 10.13
CA ILE A 286 -18.25 -14.29 11.13
C ILE A 286 -18.17 -13.33 12.33
N LEU A 287 -18.13 -12.02 12.10
CA LEU A 287 -18.13 -11.01 13.17
C LEU A 287 -19.44 -11.01 13.96
N GLU A 288 -20.59 -11.08 13.27
CA GLU A 288 -21.91 -11.24 13.90
C GLU A 288 -21.99 -12.53 14.74
N ALA A 289 -21.50 -13.66 14.20
CA ALA A 289 -21.52 -14.96 14.88
C ALA A 289 -20.52 -15.09 16.04
N SER A 290 -19.44 -14.30 16.05
CA SER A 290 -18.41 -14.30 17.10
C SER A 290 -18.61 -13.20 18.16
N ARG A 291 -19.70 -12.43 18.06
CA ARG A 291 -20.06 -11.41 19.05
C ARG A 291 -20.30 -12.01 20.44
N ASP A 292 -19.73 -11.38 21.45
CA ASP A 292 -19.82 -11.78 22.87
C ASP A 292 -20.69 -10.76 23.63
N PRO A 293 -22.02 -10.98 23.74
CA PRO A 293 -22.95 -10.01 24.35
C PRO A 293 -22.84 -9.94 25.88
N ASP A 294 -22.12 -10.87 26.51
CA ASP A 294 -21.85 -10.84 27.96
C ASP A 294 -20.71 -9.88 28.32
N ARG A 295 -20.04 -9.28 27.30
CA ARG A 295 -19.00 -8.26 27.47
C ARG A 295 -19.56 -6.83 27.52
N PRO A 296 -18.78 -5.89 28.10
CA PRO A 296 -18.95 -4.46 27.90
C PRO A 296 -19.14 -4.10 26.42
N GLU A 297 -19.94 -3.07 26.15
CA GLU A 297 -20.35 -2.64 24.80
C GLU A 297 -19.15 -2.38 23.88
N ASP A 298 -18.06 -1.80 24.41
CA ASP A 298 -16.78 -1.52 23.75
C ASP A 298 -15.92 -2.76 23.45
N GLN A 299 -16.39 -3.96 23.81
CA GLN A 299 -15.65 -5.22 23.70
C GLN A 299 -16.46 -6.38 23.12
N GLN A 300 -17.67 -6.12 22.61
CA GLN A 300 -18.57 -7.18 22.13
C GLN A 300 -18.12 -7.79 20.80
N CYS A 301 -17.40 -7.05 19.96
CA CYS A 301 -16.93 -7.52 18.66
C CYS A 301 -15.44 -7.84 18.66
N ILE A 302 -15.02 -8.76 17.79
CA ILE A 302 -13.60 -8.99 17.47
C ILE A 302 -13.13 -7.87 16.55
N ASN A 303 -11.91 -7.36 16.78
CA ASN A 303 -11.27 -6.42 15.87
C ASN A 303 -10.81 -7.15 14.59
N VAL A 304 -11.28 -6.71 13.42
CA VAL A 304 -10.93 -7.28 12.10
C VAL A 304 -9.44 -7.22 11.78
N TYR A 305 -8.73 -6.26 12.37
CA TYR A 305 -7.31 -6.00 12.12
C TYR A 305 -6.38 -6.79 13.06
N ASP A 306 -6.85 -7.21 14.24
CA ASP A 306 -6.15 -8.16 15.14
C ASP A 306 -7.18 -8.98 15.95
N TYR A 307 -7.27 -10.29 15.70
CA TYR A 307 -8.24 -11.16 16.37
C TYR A 307 -8.08 -11.27 17.90
N THR A 308 -6.91 -10.90 18.43
CA THR A 308 -6.62 -10.88 19.86
C THR A 308 -7.22 -9.64 20.56
N LEU A 309 -7.59 -8.61 19.80
CA LEU A 309 -8.22 -7.39 20.29
C LEU A 309 -9.76 -7.44 20.19
N ARG A 310 -10.42 -6.48 20.81
CA ARG A 310 -11.89 -6.31 20.83
C ARG A 310 -12.25 -4.84 20.59
N ASP A 311 -13.46 -4.63 20.09
CA ASP A 311 -14.05 -3.30 19.83
C ASP A 311 -15.59 -3.39 20.00
N SER A 312 -16.28 -2.26 19.91
CA SER A 312 -17.75 -2.23 19.88
C SER A 312 -18.32 -2.89 18.61
N TYR A 313 -19.56 -3.34 18.68
CA TYR A 313 -20.32 -3.76 17.50
C TYR A 313 -21.23 -2.60 17.04
N PRO A 314 -21.31 -2.27 15.73
CA PRO A 314 -20.73 -2.97 14.58
C PRO A 314 -19.32 -2.48 14.17
N SER A 315 -18.69 -1.60 14.94
CA SER A 315 -17.36 -1.02 14.64
C SER A 315 -16.29 -2.10 14.35
N CYS A 316 -16.19 -3.11 15.20
CA CYS A 316 -15.40 -4.33 14.99
C CYS A 316 -13.95 -4.07 14.53
N GLY A 317 -13.33 -2.97 14.95
CA GLY A 317 -12.00 -2.55 14.55
C GLY A 317 -11.91 -1.11 14.05
N MET A 318 -13.01 -0.47 13.64
CA MET A 318 -12.96 0.92 13.12
C MET A 318 -12.59 1.98 14.17
N ASN A 319 -12.55 1.65 15.47
CA ASN A 319 -12.02 2.55 16.53
C ASN A 319 -10.52 2.34 16.82
N TRP A 320 -9.86 1.41 16.12
CA TRP A 320 -8.44 1.07 16.28
C TRP A 320 -7.63 1.63 15.09
N PRO A 321 -6.37 2.07 15.29
CA PRO A 321 -5.59 2.02 16.54
C PRO A 321 -5.90 3.17 17.52
N PRO A 322 -5.59 2.99 18.83
CA PRO A 322 -5.83 4.03 19.84
C PRO A 322 -5.09 5.36 19.56
N ASP A 323 -4.00 5.30 18.79
CA ASP A 323 -3.22 6.45 18.33
C ASP A 323 -4.04 7.45 17.47
N LEU A 324 -5.13 7.01 16.82
CA LEU A 324 -6.06 7.88 16.10
C LEU A 324 -6.64 9.01 16.97
N SER A 325 -6.80 8.74 18.27
CA SER A 325 -7.24 9.73 19.27
C SER A 325 -6.26 10.90 19.45
N TYR A 326 -5.00 10.73 19.01
CA TYR A 326 -3.97 11.77 19.02
C TYR A 326 -3.64 12.27 17.61
N VAL A 327 -3.56 11.38 16.61
CA VAL A 327 -3.26 11.75 15.21
C VAL A 327 -4.35 12.66 14.63
N THR A 328 -5.63 12.32 14.82
CA THR A 328 -6.76 13.11 14.30
C THR A 328 -6.75 14.57 14.79
N PRO A 329 -6.70 14.87 16.11
CA PRO A 329 -6.63 16.25 16.58
C PRO A 329 -5.26 16.91 16.33
N PHE A 330 -4.17 16.18 16.11
CA PHE A 330 -2.89 16.75 15.70
C PHE A 330 -2.96 17.30 14.26
N LEU A 331 -3.41 16.48 13.30
CA LEU A 331 -3.53 16.85 11.88
C LEU A 331 -4.61 17.91 11.61
N ARG A 332 -5.51 18.18 12.56
CA ARG A 332 -6.54 19.23 12.47
C ARG A 332 -6.14 20.58 13.09
N LYS A 333 -4.94 20.74 13.65
CA LYS A 333 -4.48 22.00 14.27
C LYS A 333 -3.93 22.99 13.24
N ASP A 334 -4.40 24.24 13.22
CA ASP A 334 -3.91 25.25 12.27
C ASP A 334 -2.38 25.44 12.23
N PRO A 335 -1.61 25.40 13.35
CA PRO A 335 -0.16 25.44 13.28
C PRO A 335 0.46 24.24 12.55
N VAL A 336 -0.16 23.05 12.66
CA VAL A 336 0.28 21.83 11.96
C VAL A 336 -0.09 21.92 10.48
N LEU A 337 -1.34 22.29 10.16
CA LEU A 337 -1.80 22.49 8.77
C LEU A 337 -0.92 23.48 8.00
N ARG A 338 -0.51 24.59 8.64
CA ARG A 338 0.40 25.57 8.04
C ARG A 338 1.83 25.04 7.85
N ASP A 339 2.38 24.30 8.81
CA ASP A 339 3.75 23.76 8.70
C ASP A 339 3.82 22.56 7.73
N LEU A 340 2.69 21.87 7.51
CA LEU A 340 2.52 20.84 6.47
C LEU A 340 2.19 21.40 5.08
N ASN A 341 2.14 22.73 4.93
CA ASN A 341 1.84 23.44 3.68
C ASN A 341 0.51 23.01 3.03
N ILE A 342 -0.54 22.89 3.85
CA ILE A 342 -1.92 22.69 3.39
C ILE A 342 -2.50 24.02 2.91
N GLU A 343 -2.91 24.10 1.64
CA GLU A 343 -3.56 25.28 1.06
C GLU A 343 -5.09 25.15 1.10
N ASN A 344 -5.62 23.97 0.75
CA ASN A 344 -7.02 23.62 0.90
C ASN A 344 -7.24 22.98 2.27
N HIS A 345 -7.75 23.77 3.22
CA HIS A 345 -7.94 23.42 4.63
C HIS A 345 -9.14 22.47 4.88
N GLN A 346 -9.28 21.38 4.09
CA GLN A 346 -10.21 20.32 4.44
C GLN A 346 -9.79 19.69 5.78
N LYS A 347 -10.76 19.43 6.67
CA LYS A 347 -10.49 18.78 7.95
C LYS A 347 -10.05 17.34 7.69
N TRP A 348 -8.80 17.01 8.01
CA TRP A 348 -8.27 15.65 7.85
C TRP A 348 -9.21 14.61 8.48
N LYS A 349 -9.50 13.54 7.73
CA LYS A 349 -10.09 12.29 8.20
C LYS A 349 -9.15 11.17 7.78
N GLU A 350 -9.01 10.16 8.63
CA GLU A 350 -8.28 8.92 8.33
C GLU A 350 -8.83 8.28 7.05
N CYS A 351 -10.07 7.77 7.11
CA CYS A 351 -10.76 7.18 5.96
C CYS A 351 -11.93 8.05 5.45
N SER A 352 -12.01 8.18 4.13
CA SER A 352 -13.04 8.95 3.43
C SER A 352 -14.14 8.02 2.92
N GLY A 353 -15.23 7.90 3.68
CA GLY A 353 -16.40 7.11 3.28
C GLY A 353 -17.02 7.53 1.93
N LYS A 354 -16.81 8.78 1.49
CA LYS A 354 -17.20 9.26 0.16
C LYS A 354 -16.37 8.62 -0.96
N VAL A 355 -15.06 8.47 -0.76
CA VAL A 355 -14.19 7.73 -1.67
C VAL A 355 -14.57 6.24 -1.66
N SER A 356 -14.69 5.63 -0.47
CA SER A 356 -15.01 4.19 -0.33
C SER A 356 -16.37 3.80 -0.95
N SER A 357 -17.40 4.64 -0.76
CA SER A 357 -18.72 4.41 -1.37
C SER A 357 -18.72 4.63 -2.88
N SER A 358 -17.94 5.59 -3.39
CA SER A 358 -17.84 5.92 -4.82
C SER A 358 -16.94 4.96 -5.61
N PHE A 359 -15.91 4.41 -4.99
CA PHE A 359 -14.92 3.56 -5.65
C PHE A 359 -15.41 2.10 -5.71
N LYS A 360 -15.76 1.61 -6.91
CA LYS A 360 -16.32 0.27 -7.10
C LYS A 360 -15.52 -0.64 -8.05
N ALA A 361 -14.53 -0.11 -8.77
CA ALA A 361 -13.63 -0.87 -9.63
C ALA A 361 -14.33 -1.85 -10.61
N LYS A 362 -15.52 -1.45 -11.11
CA LYS A 362 -16.45 -2.31 -11.88
C LYS A 362 -15.93 -2.78 -13.22
N HIS A 363 -14.89 -2.15 -13.75
CA HIS A 363 -14.26 -2.45 -15.03
C HIS A 363 -12.81 -2.93 -14.87
N SER A 364 -12.38 -3.15 -13.62
CA SER A 364 -11.06 -3.67 -13.29
C SER A 364 -11.08 -5.17 -12.98
N MET A 365 -9.92 -5.78 -13.20
CA MET A 365 -9.61 -7.13 -12.76
C MET A 365 -8.80 -7.03 -11.46
N PRO A 366 -8.96 -7.97 -10.50
CA PRO A 366 -8.10 -8.05 -9.35
C PRO A 366 -6.61 -8.07 -9.69
N SER A 367 -5.84 -7.30 -8.94
CA SER A 367 -4.41 -7.06 -9.16
C SER A 367 -3.54 -8.32 -9.15
N VAL A 368 -4.01 -9.43 -8.57
CA VAL A 368 -3.41 -10.77 -8.70
C VAL A 368 -3.12 -11.15 -10.17
N THR A 369 -3.94 -10.68 -11.11
CA THR A 369 -3.78 -10.91 -12.55
C THR A 369 -2.54 -10.21 -13.15
N LEU A 370 -2.03 -9.17 -12.50
CA LEU A 370 -0.85 -8.40 -12.93
C LEU A 370 0.45 -8.93 -12.32
N LEU A 371 0.40 -9.63 -11.18
CA LEU A 371 1.60 -10.11 -10.50
C LEU A 371 2.54 -10.97 -11.39
N PRO A 372 2.05 -11.90 -12.24
CA PRO A 372 2.94 -12.72 -13.07
C PRO A 372 3.83 -11.92 -14.03
N SER A 373 3.29 -10.89 -14.71
CA SER A 373 4.06 -10.08 -15.66
C SER A 373 4.99 -9.08 -14.97
N ILE A 374 4.69 -8.69 -13.73
CA ILE A 374 5.56 -7.89 -12.88
C ILE A 374 6.73 -8.75 -12.36
N LEU A 375 6.46 -9.99 -11.91
CA LEU A 375 7.45 -10.95 -11.40
C LEU A 375 8.49 -11.40 -12.44
N GLU A 376 8.18 -11.29 -13.73
CA GLU A 376 9.16 -11.46 -14.83
C GLU A 376 10.24 -10.37 -14.84
N GLN A 377 10.00 -9.22 -14.18
CA GLN A 377 10.81 -8.00 -14.32
C GLN A 377 11.42 -7.51 -13.00
N ILE A 378 10.67 -7.57 -11.88
CA ILE A 378 11.08 -7.07 -10.57
C ILE A 378 10.60 -7.98 -9.42
N PRO A 379 11.28 -7.97 -8.25
CA PRO A 379 10.82 -8.66 -7.06
C PRO A 379 9.54 -8.07 -6.45
N ILE A 380 8.71 -8.96 -5.89
CA ILE A 380 7.53 -8.61 -5.09
C ILE A 380 7.65 -9.28 -3.73
N ILE A 381 7.47 -8.50 -2.66
CA ILE A 381 7.25 -8.99 -1.31
C ILE A 381 5.76 -8.84 -0.98
N LEU A 382 5.13 -9.94 -0.59
CA LEU A 382 3.82 -9.97 0.04
C LEU A 382 4.05 -10.32 1.51
N PHE A 383 3.74 -9.41 2.43
CA PHE A 383 3.93 -9.63 3.86
C PHE A 383 2.59 -9.55 4.60
N ASN A 384 2.35 -10.45 5.56
CA ASN A 384 1.12 -10.49 6.34
C ASN A 384 1.44 -10.63 7.82
N GLY A 385 0.90 -9.73 8.66
CA GLY A 385 0.78 -9.97 10.09
C GLY A 385 -0.16 -11.14 10.37
N ASN A 386 0.25 -12.07 11.23
CA ASN A 386 -0.46 -13.33 11.43
C ASN A 386 -1.76 -13.23 12.25
N ARG A 387 -2.08 -12.05 12.81
CA ARG A 387 -3.30 -11.79 13.59
C ARG A 387 -4.42 -11.08 12.83
N ASP A 388 -4.14 -10.61 11.63
CA ASP A 388 -5.12 -9.96 10.76
C ASP A 388 -6.19 -10.95 10.28
N ILE A 389 -7.47 -10.55 10.33
CA ILE A 389 -8.61 -11.31 9.80
C ILE A 389 -8.94 -10.85 8.38
N ILE A 390 -9.08 -9.53 8.16
CA ILE A 390 -9.62 -8.95 6.92
C ILE A 390 -8.71 -9.20 5.72
N CYS A 391 -7.39 -9.21 5.90
CA CYS A 391 -6.44 -9.66 4.89
C CYS A 391 -5.50 -10.74 5.44
N ASN A 392 -6.10 -11.74 6.09
CA ASN A 392 -5.37 -12.84 6.70
C ASN A 392 -4.41 -13.57 5.74
N TYR A 393 -3.35 -14.11 6.34
CA TYR A 393 -2.24 -14.71 5.59
C TYR A 393 -2.63 -15.99 4.81
N ILE A 394 -3.67 -16.72 5.22
CA ILE A 394 -4.11 -17.94 4.53
C ILE A 394 -4.68 -17.57 3.16
N GLY A 395 -5.41 -16.46 3.05
CA GLY A 395 -5.86 -15.91 1.77
C GLY A 395 -4.69 -15.62 0.82
N THR A 396 -3.62 -15.02 1.34
CA THR A 396 -2.38 -14.77 0.56
C THR A 396 -1.74 -16.08 0.09
N GLU A 397 -1.51 -17.05 0.98
CA GLU A 397 -0.90 -18.32 0.61
C GLU A 397 -1.74 -19.14 -0.36
N ASN A 398 -3.08 -19.09 -0.23
CA ASN A 398 -4.01 -19.76 -1.14
C ASN A 398 -3.88 -19.24 -2.57
N PHE A 399 -3.87 -17.92 -2.81
CA PHE A 399 -3.74 -17.43 -4.18
C PHE A 399 -2.34 -17.66 -4.74
N ILE A 400 -1.29 -17.57 -3.92
CA ILE A 400 0.08 -17.86 -4.37
C ILE A 400 0.22 -19.32 -4.82
N LYS A 401 -0.41 -20.25 -4.09
CA LYS A 401 -0.40 -21.69 -4.41
C LYS A 401 -0.97 -21.99 -5.80
N GLU A 402 -2.03 -21.29 -6.20
CA GLU A 402 -2.68 -21.46 -7.51
C GLU A 402 -2.08 -20.56 -8.61
N MET A 403 -1.40 -19.46 -8.23
CA MET A 403 -0.78 -18.54 -9.17
C MET A 403 0.37 -19.19 -9.95
N LYS A 404 0.41 -18.93 -11.25
CA LYS A 404 1.52 -19.31 -12.14
C LYS A 404 2.36 -18.09 -12.51
N TRP A 405 3.67 -18.14 -12.23
CA TRP A 405 4.63 -17.10 -12.61
C TRP A 405 5.97 -17.71 -12.99
N ASN A 406 6.73 -17.06 -13.87
CA ASN A 406 8.09 -17.50 -14.25
C ASN A 406 8.19 -19.01 -14.60
N GLY A 407 7.15 -19.53 -15.28
CA GLY A 407 7.07 -20.91 -15.78
C GLY A 407 6.35 -21.94 -14.90
N GLN A 408 6.25 -21.75 -13.57
CA GLN A 408 5.71 -22.76 -12.64
C GLN A 408 4.58 -22.21 -11.75
N THR A 409 3.79 -23.11 -11.15
CA THR A 409 2.64 -22.78 -10.27
C THR A 409 3.02 -23.03 -8.81
N GLY A 410 2.67 -22.11 -7.92
CA GLY A 410 2.97 -22.20 -6.50
C GLY A 410 4.47 -22.11 -6.17
N PHE A 411 4.79 -22.15 -4.88
CA PHE A 411 6.17 -22.30 -4.39
C PHE A 411 6.59 -23.79 -4.41
N PRO A 412 7.87 -24.12 -4.69
CA PRO A 412 8.40 -25.45 -4.49
C PRO A 412 8.53 -25.77 -2.98
N GLU A 413 8.62 -27.06 -2.64
CA GLU A 413 8.65 -27.54 -1.24
C GLU A 413 9.84 -26.97 -0.43
N ASP A 414 10.97 -26.70 -1.07
CA ASP A 414 12.19 -26.21 -0.45
C ASP A 414 12.24 -24.67 -0.29
N ALA A 415 11.23 -23.94 -0.77
CA ALA A 415 11.18 -22.47 -0.71
C ALA A 415 10.96 -21.89 0.70
N TYR A 416 10.75 -22.73 1.72
CA TYR A 416 10.46 -22.31 3.09
C TYR A 416 11.73 -21.99 3.89
N PHE A 417 11.68 -20.91 4.67
CA PHE A 417 12.73 -20.46 5.58
C PHE A 417 12.11 -20.02 6.91
N ASP A 418 12.73 -20.43 8.03
CA ASP A 418 12.54 -19.70 9.29
C ASP A 418 13.10 -18.28 9.14
N TRP A 419 12.38 -17.26 9.61
CA TRP A 419 12.86 -15.89 9.59
C TRP A 419 13.22 -15.40 10.99
N LYS A 420 14.44 -14.88 11.12
CA LYS A 420 14.96 -14.28 12.35
C LYS A 420 15.30 -12.80 12.18
N TYR A 421 15.03 -12.05 13.23
CA TYR A 421 15.55 -10.69 13.43
C TYR A 421 16.62 -10.74 14.52
N GLY A 422 17.89 -10.66 14.12
CA GLY A 422 19.01 -10.96 14.98
C GLY A 422 18.95 -12.40 15.53
N ASN A 423 18.60 -12.54 16.80
CA ASN A 423 18.43 -13.83 17.48
C ASN A 423 16.97 -14.26 17.66
N GLU A 424 16.01 -13.34 17.46
CA GLU A 424 14.59 -13.56 17.72
C GLU A 424 13.90 -14.14 16.48
N THR A 425 12.89 -15.00 16.68
CA THR A 425 12.03 -15.47 15.58
C THR A 425 11.05 -14.37 15.21
N ALA A 426 11.15 -13.84 13.99
CA ALA A 426 10.26 -12.81 13.47
C ALA A 426 9.09 -13.40 12.66
N GLY A 427 9.24 -14.63 12.16
CA GLY A 427 8.18 -15.33 11.43
C GLY A 427 8.74 -16.41 10.51
N TYR A 428 8.13 -16.56 9.33
CA TYR A 428 8.67 -17.40 8.26
C TYR A 428 8.56 -16.71 6.89
N ILE A 429 9.42 -17.15 5.98
CA ILE A 429 9.50 -16.66 4.60
C ILE A 429 9.29 -17.85 3.65
N LYS A 430 8.54 -17.63 2.56
CA LYS A 430 8.55 -18.50 1.38
C LYS A 430 9.07 -17.69 0.19
N LYS A 431 10.16 -18.11 -0.46
CA LYS A 431 10.81 -17.31 -1.51
C LYS A 431 11.26 -18.14 -2.70
N ASP A 432 10.84 -17.72 -3.89
CA ASP A 432 11.25 -18.30 -5.19
C ASP A 432 10.91 -17.37 -6.36
N ARG A 433 11.66 -17.43 -7.46
CA ARG A 433 11.36 -16.78 -8.76
C ARG A 433 10.83 -15.34 -8.63
N ASN A 434 11.56 -14.48 -7.94
CA ASN A 434 11.25 -13.06 -7.63
C ASN A 434 10.07 -12.81 -6.67
N LEU A 435 9.30 -13.82 -6.26
CA LEU A 435 8.25 -13.68 -5.25
C LEU A 435 8.80 -14.04 -3.87
N THR A 436 8.51 -13.20 -2.88
CA THR A 436 8.75 -13.47 -1.45
C THR A 436 7.44 -13.29 -0.70
N PHE A 437 6.96 -14.34 -0.05
CA PHE A 437 5.92 -14.25 0.96
C PHE A 437 6.55 -14.20 2.35
N VAL A 438 6.04 -13.35 3.24
CA VAL A 438 6.50 -13.21 4.63
C VAL A 438 5.31 -13.28 5.56
N ASN A 439 5.30 -14.25 6.46
CA ASN A 439 4.36 -14.27 7.58
C ASN A 439 5.06 -13.66 8.79
N VAL A 440 4.54 -12.54 9.31
CA VAL A 440 5.11 -11.81 10.45
C VAL A 440 4.38 -12.22 11.71
N PHE A 441 5.11 -12.74 12.70
CA PHE A 441 4.52 -13.21 13.94
C PHE A 441 4.16 -12.05 14.87
N ASP A 442 3.01 -12.20 15.54
CA ASP A 442 2.48 -11.28 16.55
C ASP A 442 2.22 -9.87 16.01
N ALA A 443 1.74 -9.77 14.76
CA ALA A 443 1.40 -8.51 14.11
C ALA A 443 -0.04 -8.53 13.56
N SER A 444 -0.68 -7.37 13.63
CA SER A 444 -2.01 -7.04 13.10
C SER A 444 -1.98 -6.80 11.59
N HIS A 445 -3.04 -6.18 11.06
CA HIS A 445 -3.10 -5.62 9.71
C HIS A 445 -1.95 -4.61 9.46
N MET A 446 -1.72 -3.69 10.40
CA MET A 446 -0.66 -2.66 10.31
C MET A 446 0.65 -3.21 10.88
N VAL A 447 1.34 -4.07 10.14
CA VAL A 447 2.60 -4.69 10.59
C VAL A 447 3.66 -3.69 11.14
N PRO A 448 3.89 -2.49 10.56
CA PRO A 448 4.83 -1.52 11.11
C PRO A 448 4.35 -0.81 12.39
N PHE A 449 3.06 -0.88 12.74
CA PHE A 449 2.53 -0.42 14.03
C PHE A 449 2.99 -1.35 15.16
N ASP A 450 2.75 -2.67 15.03
CA ASP A 450 3.10 -3.65 16.08
C ASP A 450 4.61 -3.98 16.12
N LYS A 451 5.25 -4.03 14.94
CA LYS A 451 6.60 -4.56 14.76
C LYS A 451 7.50 -3.57 14.02
N PRO A 452 7.66 -2.31 14.50
CA PRO A 452 8.28 -1.24 13.74
C PRO A 452 9.71 -1.60 13.26
N GLU A 453 10.61 -2.01 14.15
CA GLU A 453 12.01 -2.33 13.79
C GLU A 453 12.16 -3.56 12.87
N ILE A 454 11.30 -4.57 13.05
CA ILE A 454 11.25 -5.79 12.24
C ILE A 454 10.70 -5.47 10.85
N SER A 455 9.63 -4.67 10.76
CA SER A 455 8.99 -4.25 9.50
C SER A 455 9.97 -3.54 8.56
N ARG A 456 10.85 -2.68 9.09
CA ARG A 456 11.90 -2.01 8.31
C ARG A 456 12.81 -3.01 7.58
N SER A 457 13.06 -4.18 8.18
CA SER A 457 13.90 -5.20 7.53
C SER A 457 13.23 -5.94 6.38
N LEU A 458 11.95 -5.67 6.08
CA LEU A 458 11.35 -6.04 4.80
C LEU A 458 12.06 -5.34 3.63
N ILE A 459 12.61 -4.13 3.84
CA ILE A 459 13.48 -3.46 2.87
C ILE A 459 14.83 -4.20 2.73
N ASP A 460 15.36 -4.79 3.79
CA ASP A 460 16.56 -5.64 3.71
C ASP A 460 16.28 -6.91 2.88
N LEU A 461 15.09 -7.51 3.02
CA LEU A 461 14.69 -8.68 2.22
C LEU A 461 14.62 -8.36 0.72
N VAL A 462 14.01 -7.24 0.32
CA VAL A 462 13.86 -6.87 -1.12
C VAL A 462 15.17 -6.39 -1.74
N THR A 463 16.10 -5.87 -0.92
CA THR A 463 17.42 -5.39 -1.38
C THR A 463 18.52 -6.45 -1.31
N GLY A 464 18.26 -7.60 -0.66
CA GLY A 464 19.24 -8.68 -0.50
C GLY A 464 20.18 -8.54 0.70
N ASN A 465 19.89 -7.64 1.64
CA ASN A 465 20.72 -7.33 2.81
C ASN A 465 20.43 -8.28 4.00
N PHE A 466 20.51 -9.59 3.78
CA PHE A 466 20.25 -10.61 4.81
C PHE A 466 21.25 -11.77 4.71
N ILE A 467 21.32 -12.61 5.75
CA ILE A 467 22.08 -13.86 5.73
C ILE A 467 21.12 -15.03 5.54
N GLU A 468 21.38 -15.86 4.53
CA GLU A 468 20.76 -17.19 4.38
C GLU A 468 21.70 -18.26 4.97
N LYS A 469 21.12 -19.23 5.68
CA LYS A 469 21.81 -20.43 6.18
C LYS A 469 20.98 -21.68 5.89
N THR A 470 21.67 -22.78 5.61
CA THR A 470 21.09 -24.12 5.50
C THR A 470 21.87 -25.05 6.42
N GLU A 471 21.15 -25.73 7.31
CA GLU A 471 21.70 -26.68 8.29
C GLU A 471 21.01 -28.04 8.11
N GLU A 472 21.77 -29.13 8.13
CA GLU A 472 21.19 -30.48 8.15
C GLU A 472 20.72 -30.81 9.58
N THR A 473 19.44 -31.15 9.73
CA THR A 473 18.88 -31.63 10.99
C THR A 473 19.16 -33.12 11.17
N GLY A 474 19.18 -33.59 12.42
CA GLY A 474 19.54 -34.99 12.75
C GLY A 474 18.60 -36.08 12.21
N ASP A 475 17.50 -35.69 11.56
CA ASP A 475 16.58 -36.57 10.82
C ASP A 475 16.83 -36.58 9.30
N GLY A 476 17.88 -35.90 8.81
CA GLY A 476 18.27 -35.83 7.41
C GLY A 476 17.50 -34.78 6.58
N LYS A 477 16.72 -33.90 7.21
CA LYS A 477 16.09 -32.77 6.53
C LYS A 477 17.04 -31.57 6.49
N GLN A 478 16.75 -30.61 5.63
CA GLN A 478 17.41 -29.31 5.62
C GLN A 478 16.53 -28.27 6.31
N LYS A 479 17.09 -27.61 7.33
CA LYS A 479 16.51 -26.41 7.94
C LYS A 479 17.15 -25.20 7.28
N ARG A 480 16.34 -24.39 6.60
CA ARG A 480 16.78 -23.12 6.01
C ARG A 480 16.36 -21.96 6.91
N THR A 481 17.19 -20.93 7.01
CA THR A 481 16.93 -19.75 7.84
C THR A 481 17.43 -18.49 7.17
N ILE A 482 16.59 -17.45 7.14
CA ILE A 482 16.96 -16.09 6.73
C ILE A 482 17.07 -15.23 8.00
N THR A 483 18.15 -14.47 8.12
CA THR A 483 18.38 -13.56 9.26
C THR A 483 18.59 -12.12 8.78
N THR A 484 17.71 -11.22 9.21
CA THR A 484 17.87 -9.76 9.12
C THR A 484 18.35 -9.20 10.47
N TYR A 485 18.77 -7.93 10.53
CA TYR A 485 19.46 -7.36 11.69
C TYR A 485 19.00 -5.94 12.03
N PRO A 486 19.13 -5.49 13.31
CA PRO A 486 18.97 -4.09 13.68
C PRO A 486 19.97 -3.17 12.96
N LEU A 487 19.57 -1.92 12.72
CA LEU A 487 20.45 -0.90 12.12
C LEU A 487 21.77 -0.74 12.88
N GLY A 488 22.82 -0.36 12.15
CA GLY A 488 24.19 -0.28 12.69
C GLY A 488 24.88 -1.63 12.90
N THR A 489 24.13 -2.73 12.98
CA THR A 489 24.67 -4.09 13.17
C THR A 489 25.23 -4.66 11.86
N ARG A 490 26.37 -4.13 11.41
CA ARG A 490 27.08 -4.70 10.24
C ARG A 490 27.51 -6.14 10.52
N ASN A 491 27.17 -7.05 9.62
CA ASN A 491 27.63 -8.43 9.68
C ASN A 491 29.15 -8.53 9.55
N ALA A 492 29.82 -8.95 10.62
CA ALA A 492 31.26 -9.25 10.65
C ALA A 492 31.66 -10.45 9.75
N ASN A 493 30.70 -11.11 9.10
CA ASN A 493 30.93 -12.27 8.23
C ASN A 493 30.98 -11.93 6.73
N GLY A 494 30.97 -10.65 6.34
CA GLY A 494 31.22 -10.21 4.96
C GLY A 494 32.70 -9.89 4.64
N SER A 495 33.55 -9.76 5.66
CA SER A 495 34.98 -9.48 5.49
C SER A 495 35.76 -9.93 6.73
N ASN A 496 36.74 -10.81 6.54
CA ASN A 496 37.73 -11.11 7.56
C ASN A 496 38.60 -9.87 7.80
N ASN A 497 38.30 -9.09 8.83
CA ASN A 497 39.31 -8.29 9.53
C ASN A 497 38.95 -8.11 11.01
N LYS A 498 39.89 -8.44 11.87
CA LYS A 498 39.82 -8.22 13.33
C LYS A 498 39.86 -6.71 13.61
N PRO A 499 39.30 -6.23 14.75
CA PRO A 499 39.36 -4.82 15.09
C PRO A 499 40.80 -4.38 15.36
N ALA A 500 41.26 -3.36 14.64
CA ALA A 500 42.46 -2.61 14.99
C ALA A 500 42.03 -1.39 15.82
N THR A 501 42.66 -1.22 16.97
CA THR A 501 42.42 -0.12 17.92
C THR A 501 42.86 1.24 17.37
N SER A 502 42.24 2.28 17.91
CA SER A 502 42.55 3.70 17.76
C SER A 502 44.03 4.08 17.73
N SER A 503 44.40 5.01 16.83
CA SER A 503 45.49 5.98 17.02
C SER A 503 45.31 7.18 16.08
N GLU A 504 45.94 8.31 16.43
CA GLU A 504 45.51 9.65 16.03
C GLU A 504 46.22 10.25 14.79
N VAL A 505 45.57 11.31 14.30
CA VAL A 505 46.04 12.45 13.50
C VAL A 505 47.56 12.72 13.48
N SER A 506 48.12 12.89 12.28
CA SER A 506 48.99 14.03 11.93
C SER A 506 49.11 14.18 10.40
N GLY A 507 49.10 15.40 9.88
CA GLY A 507 49.32 15.69 8.46
C GLY A 507 50.74 16.21 8.18
N THR A 508 51.06 16.54 6.92
CA THR A 508 51.92 17.67 6.47
C THR A 508 51.86 17.78 4.93
N GLN A 509 52.04 18.98 4.40
CA GLN A 509 52.06 19.34 2.97
C GLN A 509 53.44 19.11 2.31
N SER A 510 53.49 19.01 0.97
CA SER A 510 54.64 19.47 0.17
C SER A 510 54.28 19.65 -1.31
N GLU A 511 54.81 20.71 -1.95
CA GLU A 511 54.49 21.16 -3.31
C GLU A 511 55.52 20.71 -4.39
N ASN A 512 55.19 21.01 -5.67
CA ASN A 512 56.11 21.25 -6.80
C ASN A 512 56.86 20.02 -7.40
N THR A 513 57.21 19.96 -8.71
CA THR A 513 57.33 21.00 -9.76
C THR A 513 57.06 20.44 -11.18
N ALA A 514 56.98 21.33 -12.18
CA ALA A 514 56.67 21.06 -13.60
C ALA A 514 57.78 20.37 -14.43
N ASP A 515 57.43 19.90 -15.64
CA ASP A 515 58.14 20.39 -16.85
C ASP A 515 57.30 20.26 -18.16
N THR A 516 57.73 20.96 -19.22
CA THR A 516 56.96 21.31 -20.44
C THR A 516 57.59 20.75 -21.73
N LYS A 517 56.79 20.41 -22.76
CA LYS A 517 57.08 20.74 -24.18
C LYS A 517 55.97 20.37 -25.19
N THR A 518 55.47 21.40 -25.89
CA THR A 518 54.96 21.34 -27.28
C THR A 518 56.11 21.73 -28.24
N PRO A 519 55.98 21.65 -29.58
CA PRO A 519 55.52 22.86 -30.31
C PRO A 519 54.77 22.64 -31.65
N SER A 520 54.07 23.70 -32.10
CA SER A 520 53.85 24.13 -33.52
C SER A 520 53.09 23.21 -34.51
N HIS A 521 52.41 23.65 -35.59
CA HIS A 521 51.90 24.93 -36.15
C HIS A 521 51.07 24.57 -37.42
N SER A 522 50.24 25.40 -38.08
CA SER A 522 49.42 26.58 -37.72
C SER A 522 48.58 27.01 -38.95
N THR A 523 47.49 27.78 -38.77
CA THR A 523 46.87 28.75 -39.74
C THR A 523 46.38 28.26 -41.13
N SER A 524 45.37 28.84 -41.80
CA SER A 524 44.31 29.84 -41.48
C SER A 524 43.33 29.99 -42.68
N SER A 525 42.20 30.71 -42.49
CA SER A 525 41.51 31.61 -43.48
C SER A 525 40.94 31.04 -44.82
N SER A 526 39.84 31.52 -45.43
CA SER A 526 38.75 32.49 -45.10
C SER A 526 37.74 32.61 -46.27
N GLU A 527 36.47 32.99 -46.01
CA GLU A 527 35.52 33.70 -46.93
C GLU A 527 35.04 32.98 -48.25
N ASP A 528 33.87 33.23 -48.90
CA ASP A 528 32.72 34.15 -48.70
C ASP A 528 31.41 33.71 -49.45
N LYS A 529 30.24 34.22 -48.99
CA LYS A 529 28.95 34.61 -49.68
C LYS A 529 28.05 33.73 -50.62
N ASN A 530 26.72 33.95 -50.39
CA ASN A 530 25.55 34.09 -51.32
C ASN A 530 24.58 32.94 -51.72
N ASP A 531 23.49 32.82 -50.94
CA ASP A 531 22.04 32.86 -51.27
C ASP A 531 21.49 32.51 -52.70
N LYS A 532 20.66 31.45 -52.83
CA LYS A 532 19.19 31.49 -53.19
C LYS A 532 18.54 30.17 -53.69
N SER A 533 17.28 30.00 -53.27
CA SER A 533 16.13 29.38 -53.98
C SER A 533 15.99 27.85 -54.15
N GLN A 534 15.08 27.30 -53.34
CA GLN A 534 14.00 26.35 -53.69
C GLN A 534 13.96 25.70 -55.09
N THR A 535 13.92 24.36 -55.15
CA THR A 535 12.81 23.55 -55.71
C THR A 535 13.09 22.03 -55.65
N LEU A 536 12.67 21.33 -54.56
CA LEU A 536 12.72 19.86 -54.52
C LEU A 536 11.67 19.18 -53.62
N SER A 537 10.46 19.74 -53.47
CA SER A 537 9.44 19.23 -52.53
C SER A 537 8.03 19.06 -53.13
N SER A 538 7.91 18.43 -54.31
CA SER A 538 6.59 18.13 -54.92
C SER A 538 6.41 16.71 -55.48
N ARG A 539 7.47 15.88 -55.50
CA ARG A 539 7.40 14.48 -55.98
C ARG A 539 7.21 13.45 -54.87
N ILE A 540 7.86 13.64 -53.71
CA ILE A 540 7.82 12.68 -52.59
C ILE A 540 6.41 12.61 -51.95
N ALA A 541 5.77 13.76 -51.72
CA ALA A 541 4.43 13.82 -51.14
C ALA A 541 3.35 13.07 -51.96
N ARG A 542 3.46 13.09 -53.30
CA ARG A 542 2.52 12.38 -54.19
C ARG A 542 2.69 10.85 -54.16
N ILE A 543 3.89 10.36 -53.84
CA ILE A 543 4.14 8.91 -53.69
C ILE A 543 3.53 8.41 -52.38
N ILE A 544 3.70 9.16 -51.29
CA ILE A 544 3.15 8.81 -49.97
C ILE A 544 1.62 8.74 -50.00
N GLN A 545 0.94 9.71 -50.62
CA GLN A 545 -0.53 9.66 -50.77
C GLN A 545 -1.02 8.43 -51.54
N LEU A 546 -0.30 8.00 -52.59
CA LEU A 546 -0.68 6.85 -53.41
C LEU A 546 -0.55 5.54 -52.62
N VAL A 547 0.48 5.41 -51.78
CA VAL A 547 0.66 4.25 -50.88
C VAL A 547 -0.48 4.16 -49.85
N VAL A 548 -0.85 5.28 -49.22
CA VAL A 548 -1.94 5.31 -48.22
C VAL A 548 -3.27 4.85 -48.83
N VAL A 549 -3.61 5.29 -50.04
CA VAL A 549 -4.85 4.86 -50.74
C VAL A 549 -4.86 3.35 -51.01
N VAL A 550 -3.72 2.75 -51.40
CA VAL A 550 -3.61 1.31 -51.63
C VAL A 550 -3.80 0.52 -50.34
N VAL A 551 -3.20 0.97 -49.23
CA VAL A 551 -3.37 0.34 -47.90
C VAL A 551 -4.82 0.39 -47.43
N LEU A 552 -5.52 1.51 -47.63
CA LEU A 552 -6.94 1.64 -47.26
C LEU A 552 -7.85 0.72 -48.08
N ILE A 553 -7.64 0.61 -49.39
CA ILE A 553 -8.38 -0.31 -50.26
C ILE A 553 -8.15 -1.77 -49.82
N TRP A 554 -6.91 -2.12 -49.46
CA TRP A 554 -6.58 -3.47 -48.99
C TRP A 554 -7.20 -3.80 -47.62
N GLY A 555 -7.23 -2.83 -46.69
CA GLY A 555 -7.92 -2.97 -45.41
C GLY A 555 -9.43 -3.18 -45.55
N ILE A 556 -10.08 -2.42 -46.45
CA ILE A 556 -11.52 -2.59 -46.76
C ILE A 556 -11.79 -3.99 -47.36
N TYR A 557 -10.90 -4.49 -48.22
CA TYR A 557 -11.01 -5.84 -48.79
C TYR A 557 -10.91 -6.93 -47.71
N ILE A 558 -9.99 -6.79 -46.75
CA ILE A 558 -9.84 -7.73 -45.62
C ILE A 558 -11.09 -7.72 -44.72
N LEU A 559 -11.64 -6.54 -44.41
CA LEU A 559 -12.88 -6.42 -43.65
C LEU A 559 -14.08 -7.06 -44.36
N TYR A 560 -14.23 -6.82 -45.68
CA TYR A 560 -15.28 -7.44 -46.49
C TYR A 560 -15.15 -8.98 -46.56
N SER A 561 -13.92 -9.48 -46.66
CA SER A 561 -13.59 -10.92 -46.61
C SER A 561 -13.97 -11.56 -45.26
N SER A 562 -13.62 -10.89 -44.15
CA SER A 562 -13.94 -11.36 -42.79
C SER A 562 -15.44 -11.33 -42.50
N TYR A 563 -16.19 -10.38 -43.06
CA TYR A 563 -17.63 -10.27 -42.83
C TYR A 563 -18.45 -11.37 -43.55
N LYS A 564 -17.91 -11.95 -44.64
CA LYS A 564 -18.61 -12.95 -45.45
C LYS A 564 -18.41 -14.40 -44.97
N SER A 565 -17.70 -14.61 -43.86
CA SER A 565 -17.22 -15.94 -43.46
C SER A 565 -17.47 -16.32 -41.98
N ARG A 566 -18.75 -16.48 -41.59
CA ARG A 566 -19.13 -17.51 -40.58
C ARG A 566 -20.58 -17.99 -40.74
N PRO A 567 -20.88 -19.28 -40.48
CA PRO A 567 -22.17 -19.90 -40.83
C PRO A 567 -23.14 -20.07 -39.65
N THR A 568 -24.42 -20.28 -39.97
CA THR A 568 -25.51 -20.54 -39.01
C THR A 568 -25.86 -22.03 -38.91
N SER A 569 -25.73 -22.62 -37.71
CA SER A 569 -26.42 -23.85 -37.28
C SER A 569 -26.39 -23.92 -35.73
N ILE A 570 -27.49 -24.09 -34.96
CA ILE A 570 -28.61 -25.06 -34.92
C ILE A 570 -28.29 -26.28 -34.01
N ILE A 571 -28.86 -26.25 -32.78
CA ILE A 571 -29.32 -27.40 -31.94
C ILE A 571 -28.18 -28.26 -31.28
N LYS A 572 -28.21 -28.75 -30.02
CA LYS A 572 -29.30 -29.24 -29.11
C LYS A 572 -28.91 -29.17 -27.61
N ASN A 573 -29.90 -29.05 -26.72
CA ASN A 573 -29.76 -29.28 -25.27
C ASN A 573 -29.57 -30.77 -24.89
N LYS A 574 -28.80 -31.05 -23.82
CA LYS A 574 -29.03 -32.21 -22.95
C LYS A 574 -28.46 -32.02 -21.54
N SER A 575 -29.29 -32.16 -20.51
CA SER A 575 -28.89 -32.10 -19.11
C SER A 575 -28.20 -33.39 -18.63
N SER A 576 -27.29 -33.25 -17.68
CA SER A 576 -26.65 -34.38 -16.98
C SER A 576 -26.49 -34.05 -15.50
N ASN A 577 -27.42 -34.55 -14.69
CA ASN A 577 -27.32 -34.47 -13.23
C ASN A 577 -26.10 -35.28 -12.75
N LYS A 578 -25.09 -34.61 -12.25
CA LYS A 578 -24.02 -35.24 -11.46
C LYS A 578 -23.71 -34.38 -10.24
N LYS A 579 -24.22 -34.80 -9.07
CA LYS A 579 -23.73 -34.29 -7.78
C LYS A 579 -22.21 -34.52 -7.75
N LYS A 580 -21.45 -33.47 -7.48
CA LYS A 580 -20.00 -33.53 -7.24
C LYS A 580 -19.75 -33.13 -5.80
N ASN A 581 -18.86 -33.87 -5.14
CA ASN A 581 -18.48 -33.61 -3.75
C ASN A 581 -17.66 -32.32 -3.64
N VAL A 582 -17.74 -31.66 -2.49
CA VAL A 582 -17.08 -30.38 -2.23
C VAL A 582 -15.63 -30.62 -1.83
N GLN A 583 -14.68 -29.93 -2.47
CA GLN A 583 -13.24 -30.19 -2.32
C GLN A 583 -12.68 -29.90 -0.91
N TRP A 584 -13.31 -29.02 -0.12
CA TRP A 584 -12.87 -28.73 1.24
C TRP A 584 -13.01 -29.93 2.19
N ALA A 585 -13.92 -30.87 1.91
CA ALA A 585 -14.14 -32.04 2.77
C ALA A 585 -12.95 -33.02 2.77
N ASP A 586 -12.14 -33.01 1.71
CA ASP A 586 -10.89 -33.78 1.64
C ASP A 586 -9.71 -32.98 2.24
N GLN A 587 -9.75 -31.64 2.19
CA GLN A 587 -8.76 -30.78 2.87
C GLN A 587 -8.89 -30.83 4.40
N LEU A 588 -10.12 -30.78 4.96
CA LEU A 588 -10.30 -30.94 6.40
C LEU A 588 -9.83 -32.31 6.91
N ARG A 589 -9.97 -33.37 6.11
CA ARG A 589 -9.38 -34.68 6.44
C ARG A 589 -7.86 -34.67 6.38
N GLN A 590 -7.26 -33.93 5.45
CA GLN A 590 -5.79 -33.73 5.47
C GLN A 590 -5.36 -32.99 6.73
N PHE A 591 -6.09 -31.96 7.19
CA PHE A 591 -5.78 -31.30 8.46
C PHE A 591 -5.95 -32.22 9.67
N GLU A 592 -7.03 -33.02 9.77
CA GLU A 592 -7.16 -34.04 10.83
C GLU A 592 -6.03 -35.09 10.76
N GLU A 593 -5.65 -35.56 9.56
CA GLU A 593 -4.56 -36.52 9.39
C GLU A 593 -3.17 -35.93 9.67
N GLU A 594 -2.96 -34.63 9.46
CA GLU A 594 -1.71 -33.93 9.78
C GLU A 594 -1.60 -33.59 11.27
N GLU A 595 -2.69 -33.17 11.92
CA GLU A 595 -2.74 -33.00 13.39
C GLU A 595 -2.49 -34.33 14.13
N ILE A 596 -3.11 -35.43 13.68
CA ILE A 596 -2.89 -36.76 14.25
C ILE A 596 -1.41 -37.19 14.09
N LYS A 597 -0.79 -36.91 12.93
CA LYS A 597 0.63 -37.23 12.68
C LYS A 597 1.61 -36.31 13.43
N GLN A 598 1.23 -35.06 13.75
CA GLN A 598 2.03 -34.17 14.60
C GLN A 598 1.94 -34.54 16.08
N ASN A 599 0.75 -34.87 16.61
CA ASN A 599 0.57 -35.22 18.02
C ASN A 599 1.18 -36.57 18.43
N GLU A 600 1.49 -37.48 17.47
CA GLU A 600 2.16 -38.75 17.78
C GLU A 600 3.68 -38.65 18.03
N ARG A 601 4.30 -37.46 17.94
CA ARG A 601 5.76 -37.28 18.11
C ARG A 601 6.17 -36.28 19.20
N GLY A 602 5.53 -36.37 20.37
CA GLY A 602 5.93 -35.68 21.61
C GLY A 602 5.68 -36.52 22.87
N ILE A 603 6.74 -36.95 23.55
CA ILE A 603 6.66 -38.00 24.58
C ILE A 603 6.40 -37.43 25.98
N LEU A 604 5.17 -37.59 26.52
CA LEU A 604 4.90 -38.08 27.90
C LEU A 604 3.40 -38.07 28.29
N TYR A 605 2.71 -39.21 28.12
CA TYR A 605 1.44 -39.47 28.83
C TYR A 605 1.69 -40.42 30.01
N LYS A 606 1.85 -39.90 31.24
CA LYS A 606 1.96 -40.73 32.46
C LYS A 606 1.77 -39.96 33.80
N ALA A 607 0.57 -39.44 34.07
CA ALA A 607 0.14 -39.15 35.45
C ALA A 607 -1.39 -39.12 35.63
N PHE A 608 -1.94 -40.23 36.13
CA PHE A 608 -3.15 -40.32 36.96
C PHE A 608 -4.48 -39.70 36.50
N ASN A 609 -5.17 -40.47 35.64
CA ASN A 609 -6.63 -40.57 35.72
C ASN A 609 -7.02 -41.52 36.89
N LYS A 610 -7.14 -41.00 38.13
CA LYS A 610 -7.70 -41.76 39.27
C LYS A 610 -8.28 -40.86 40.38
N LEU A 611 -9.49 -40.34 40.16
CA LEU A 611 -10.56 -40.26 41.18
C LEU A 611 -11.87 -39.74 40.55
N LYS A 612 -12.75 -40.68 40.16
CA LYS A 612 -14.18 -40.40 39.94
C LYS A 612 -14.87 -40.48 41.31
N GLY A 613 -15.68 -39.49 41.69
CA GLY A 613 -16.57 -39.68 42.85
C GLY A 613 -17.25 -38.44 43.44
N SER A 614 -18.54 -38.30 43.14
CA SER A 614 -19.60 -37.69 43.99
C SER A 614 -19.67 -36.16 44.21
N ASN A 615 -20.75 -35.59 43.67
CA ASN A 615 -21.65 -34.59 44.28
C ASN A 615 -21.32 -34.07 45.70
N ASN A 616 -21.35 -32.74 45.88
CA ASN A 616 -22.37 -32.12 46.74
C ASN A 616 -22.63 -30.62 46.50
N ARG A 617 -23.79 -30.15 46.97
CA ARG A 617 -24.27 -28.75 46.91
C ARG A 617 -23.60 -27.84 47.96
N SER A 618 -23.51 -26.52 47.67
CA SER A 618 -23.94 -25.36 48.51
C SER A 618 -23.14 -24.09 48.16
N LYS A 619 -23.75 -23.01 47.63
CA LYS A 619 -24.44 -21.88 48.32
C LYS A 619 -23.51 -20.85 49.00
N TYR A 620 -23.52 -19.61 48.51
CA TYR A 620 -23.51 -18.27 49.19
C TYR A 620 -23.31 -17.22 48.07
N THR A 621 -24.31 -16.45 47.62
CA THR A 621 -24.94 -15.23 48.19
C THR A 621 -24.02 -13.98 48.18
N PRO A 622 -24.40 -12.87 47.49
CA PRO A 622 -23.59 -11.65 47.36
C PRO A 622 -23.98 -10.49 48.32
N LEU A 623 -23.10 -9.49 48.42
CA LEU A 623 -23.30 -8.13 48.95
C LEU A 623 -22.57 -7.19 47.96
N SER A 624 -23.17 -6.24 47.22
CA SER A 624 -24.03 -5.08 47.57
C SER A 624 -23.23 -3.80 47.89
N GLY A 625 -23.59 -2.68 47.23
CA GLY A 625 -22.96 -1.35 47.36
C GLY A 625 -22.74 -0.62 46.02
N HIS A 626 -23.78 -0.40 45.20
CA HIS A 626 -24.50 0.88 45.10
C HIS A 626 -23.63 2.15 44.91
N LEU A 627 -23.71 2.76 43.72
CA LEU A 627 -24.26 4.11 43.55
C LEU A 627 -24.57 4.38 42.07
N THR A 628 -25.84 4.72 41.80
CA THR A 628 -26.41 5.11 40.50
C THR A 628 -27.14 6.42 40.70
N GLU A 629 -27.01 7.37 39.78
CA GLU A 629 -28.01 8.43 39.59
C GLU A 629 -28.47 8.42 38.13
N ASN A 630 -29.78 8.62 37.93
CA ASN A 630 -30.49 8.44 36.67
C ASN A 630 -31.04 9.77 36.16
N ILE A 631 -31.18 9.91 34.83
CA ILE A 631 -32.25 10.66 34.16
C ILE A 631 -32.54 9.85 32.87
N GLU A 632 -33.51 8.93 32.89
CA GLU A 632 -34.91 9.10 32.46
C GLU A 632 -35.10 9.32 30.94
N LEU A 633 -35.75 8.33 30.32
CA LEU A 633 -36.19 8.26 28.91
C LEU A 633 -37.70 8.52 28.85
N GLU A 634 -38.17 9.30 27.86
CA GLU A 634 -39.60 9.36 27.50
C GLU A 634 -39.95 8.35 26.39
N GLU A 635 -41.16 7.77 26.46
CA GLU A 635 -41.62 6.72 25.55
C GLU A 635 -42.49 7.21 24.38
N GLY A 636 -42.26 6.64 23.20
CA GLY A 636 -43.31 6.22 22.25
C GLY A 636 -43.43 7.02 20.93
N PRO A 637 -44.22 6.52 19.96
CA PRO A 637 -44.90 5.23 19.87
C PRO A 637 -44.47 4.37 18.64
N GLN A 638 -44.84 3.09 18.61
CA GLN A 638 -44.66 2.22 17.42
C GLN A 638 -45.68 2.48 16.31
N ILE A 639 -45.30 2.24 15.04
CA ILE A 639 -46.17 1.69 13.97
C ILE A 639 -45.38 1.22 12.73
N HIS A 640 -45.64 -0.04 12.31
CA HIS A 640 -45.47 -0.71 11.00
C HIS A 640 -44.29 -0.42 10.03
N ASP A 641 -43.32 -1.34 10.07
CA ASP A 641 -43.10 -2.39 9.05
C ASP A 641 -43.16 -2.01 7.54
N LYS A 642 -41.98 -1.85 6.92
CA LYS A 642 -41.74 -2.09 5.48
C LYS A 642 -40.24 -2.16 5.11
N SER A 643 -39.81 -3.37 4.72
CA SER A 643 -38.59 -3.70 3.94
C SER A 643 -37.30 -2.96 4.30
N GLU A 644 -36.53 -3.54 5.22
CA GLU A 644 -35.11 -3.21 5.41
C GLU A 644 -34.30 -3.60 4.15
N THR A 645 -33.68 -2.61 3.52
CA THR A 645 -32.44 -2.83 2.77
C THR A 645 -31.35 -3.10 3.80
N ALA A 646 -30.76 -4.29 3.79
CA ALA A 646 -29.62 -4.58 4.67
C ALA A 646 -28.41 -3.78 4.18
N ASP A 647 -27.91 -2.87 5.02
CA ASP A 647 -26.75 -2.06 4.71
C ASP A 647 -25.51 -2.92 4.48
N ASP A 648 -24.77 -2.62 3.40
CA ASP A 648 -23.46 -3.20 3.13
C ASP A 648 -22.47 -2.75 4.22
N PHE A 649 -21.46 -3.57 4.52
CA PHE A 649 -20.31 -3.17 5.34
C PHE A 649 -19.41 -2.22 4.52
N ALA A 650 -19.90 -1.00 4.28
CA ALA A 650 -19.11 0.09 3.76
C ALA A 650 -18.24 0.66 4.89
N ILE A 651 -16.98 0.97 4.59
CA ILE A 651 -16.13 1.75 5.49
C ILE A 651 -16.65 3.20 5.45
N GLY A 652 -17.64 3.46 6.29
CA GLY A 652 -18.32 4.73 6.43
C GLY A 652 -18.49 5.05 7.91
N SER A 653 -17.73 6.04 8.39
CA SER A 653 -18.12 6.76 9.61
C SER A 653 -19.43 7.50 9.31
N ASP A 654 -20.49 7.21 10.04
CA ASP A 654 -21.70 8.03 9.99
C ASP A 654 -21.38 9.50 10.31
N ASP A 655 -22.06 10.42 9.61
CA ASP A 655 -22.60 11.68 10.14
C ASP A 655 -23.14 12.55 8.99
N GLU A 656 -24.45 12.75 8.96
CA GLU A 656 -25.09 13.84 8.20
C GLU A 656 -25.05 15.14 9.03
N GLU A 657 -24.26 16.15 8.64
CA GLU A 657 -24.41 17.50 9.19
C GLU A 657 -25.41 18.32 8.36
N HIS A 658 -26.55 18.66 8.96
CA HIS A 658 -27.56 19.56 8.39
C HIS A 658 -27.05 21.01 8.22
N GLU A 659 -26.68 21.42 7.01
CA GLU A 659 -26.52 22.85 6.70
C GLU A 659 -27.87 23.55 6.43
N GLY A 660 -28.36 24.27 7.45
CA GLY A 660 -29.55 25.12 7.34
C GLY A 660 -29.29 26.40 6.52
N MET A 661 -29.51 26.34 5.20
CA MET A 661 -29.30 27.48 4.31
C MET A 661 -30.42 28.54 4.44
N LYS A 662 -30.17 29.62 5.21
CA LYS A 662 -31.02 30.81 5.22
C LYS A 662 -30.93 31.56 3.89
N GLN A 663 -31.99 31.54 3.08
CA GLN A 663 -32.17 32.51 1.99
C GLN A 663 -33.17 33.61 2.37
N SER A 664 -32.69 34.85 2.35
CA SER A 664 -33.51 36.04 2.31
C SER A 664 -33.63 36.55 0.87
N SER A 665 -34.85 36.79 0.37
CA SER A 665 -35.28 38.08 -0.21
C SER A 665 -36.51 37.96 -1.12
N LYS A 666 -37.26 39.07 -1.22
CA LYS A 666 -38.40 39.34 -2.13
C LYS A 666 -39.67 38.51 -1.84
N GLY A 667 -40.85 39.08 -1.65
CA GLY A 667 -41.28 40.48 -1.76
C GLY A 667 -41.97 40.80 -3.08
N HIS A 668 -43.25 40.42 -3.18
CA HIS A 668 -44.22 40.99 -4.09
C HIS A 668 -45.65 40.83 -3.54
N ASP A 669 -46.50 41.81 -3.84
CA ASP A 669 -47.96 41.82 -3.65
C ASP A 669 -48.63 40.61 -4.37
N ASP A 670 -49.84 40.14 -4.05
CA ASP A 670 -51.08 40.93 -4.14
C ASP A 670 -52.32 40.25 -3.51
N SER A 671 -53.21 41.09 -2.97
CA SER A 671 -54.67 40.92 -2.78
C SER A 671 -55.31 39.52 -2.52
N LYS A 672 -55.86 39.30 -1.32
CA LYS A 672 -57.29 39.57 -1.01
C LYS A 672 -57.68 39.34 0.45
#